data_AF-E1QLK1-F1
#
_entry.id   AF-E1QLK1-F1
#
_cell.length_a   1.000
_cell.length_b   1.000
_cell.length_c   1.000
_cell.angle_alpha   90.00
_cell.angle_beta   90.00
_cell.angle_gamma   90.00
#
_symmetry.space_group_name_H-M   'P 1'
#
loop_
_entity.id
_entity.type
_entity.pdbx_description
1 polymer ?
#
loop_
_entity_poly.entity_id
_entity_poly.type
_entity_poly.pdbx_seq_one_letter_code
_entity_poly.pdbx_strand_id
1 'polypeptide(L)'
;MRPSLLSENGSGQIGWKTGCLALVLVALGLRLWGVNWAGDGSDPGALRVIDNIADGNLLYQIDPANPAWDQLFFFGAAMFKRLVWLAWSALASLTGLVSSIFLVQMPTPIIGRVFAALTGALAVYFVWRLARKIFRQPGTGFLAAALTCFSPLLVAQGHFVGRGSAAALAAAACLLFVVDIARGGGRTRYAAGGFCLGLACTVELGLCLLTPLFVAAHVMRVVLGKQYKARPLFGLPAIFLTGLAIGLSLGFPALLTGKVGLASMWSQLILPAEAAWSGPWVDGPTGGRLAVSLALIGDAIGWEIVALYLIGLGLCAARRNKAGMLTAAFPLYYWPLATFFLAGDLERLLPAMLPAMVAVASLTPVTAAEALSRHQPARAFGIVLLSIVLCLPAAWRSAGLGYLFWQTQPAQSAAQWLADNLPEDATLHHGPSAPQAPQAQNQPLARLETDRPFAAGAYTVLSARDADRLFRPWTGRAYDQAAEQYRLIADNFQPIKTFDLKDMPPQAQRPGRRRFPEALSPSLWVYANLPARPIGQPLGLTPAPSLGRLPHNVCYRNAPAYSRDDTVIDLPDGGVATRTLRAARPLDALVVEAVNLDEKPAVVGLAQGPDNAQSQTLEPGQVWRALIPARNWPPTTPRVYPLKVSAQPGRHVVARIIDDPLTLGAQALEGRRWAEAEDYLTQAMARWPKAILPRALLAAVLLEADKRAEAAALLKGREQQMQMLSRLALHGAPLEQWAALLGDWGGYHAALLLNAQTKSYDVEMHRGRRDGAVVSRQTEAFAAELRWPAGGAGPVTRVLLEEPFPAAPLLVRCQIIGAQGQLRGEGVAAQLKLVRRDGQKRQTVARLAITDEQLAQATPLEAALSAIPQSPADRWELVLESMRPWPLTIGQARVTVDPRQHLRQCARWAMLAWGQTLLEQNRLPMAIRALDDMALIDADFAPGLNSRARALIAGGRAAEAAQCLSKAQALLANEPKQLQIARELARKLGDDDLGRRLADRLTELTPPPQAKVRFKGGPTLIGYEIDQTPTNSGRSLRLRLYWLFARQPERDYHVSARLEGPTRIDLSHRFMGGLQRMDRVLPGQLLVDETSLELAHDMPEGLYSLVLSLDENVKGGRSLVVQDGNMAGRRFLTLPGVSLP
;
A
#
# COMPACT_ATOMS: atom_id res chain seq x y z
N MET A 1 14.93 67.76 -11.32
CA MET A 1 15.44 67.51 -9.95
C MET A 1 16.07 66.13 -9.90
N ARG A 2 17.41 66.04 -9.73
CA ARG A 2 18.16 64.78 -9.64
C ARG A 2 18.21 64.34 -8.17
N PRO A 3 17.73 63.14 -7.80
CA PRO A 3 17.97 62.62 -6.46
C PRO A 3 19.43 62.18 -6.36
N SER A 4 20.14 62.83 -5.45
CA SER A 4 21.52 62.58 -5.06
C SER A 4 21.67 61.25 -4.32
N LEU A 5 22.59 60.41 -4.81
CA LEU A 5 23.67 59.75 -4.05
C LEU A 5 23.43 59.50 -2.54
N LEU A 6 22.34 58.84 -2.16
CA LEU A 6 22.34 58.04 -0.93
C LEU A 6 23.03 56.72 -1.28
N SER A 7 24.23 56.54 -0.73
CA SER A 7 24.99 55.31 -0.81
C SER A 7 24.08 54.14 -0.49
N GLU A 8 23.90 53.23 -1.45
CA GLU A 8 23.35 51.90 -1.21
C GLU A 8 24.23 51.23 -0.13
N ASN A 9 23.84 51.36 1.15
CA ASN A 9 24.46 50.62 2.22
C ASN A 9 24.38 49.13 1.84
N GLY A 10 25.55 48.50 1.67
CA GLY A 10 25.69 47.14 1.15
C GLY A 10 24.99 46.04 1.96
N SER A 11 24.37 46.36 3.10
CA SER A 11 23.63 45.43 3.95
C SER A 11 22.45 44.76 3.23
N GLY A 12 21.75 45.47 2.34
CA GLY A 12 20.63 44.89 1.57
C GLY A 12 21.06 43.84 0.54
N GLN A 13 22.29 43.92 -0.01
CA GLN A 13 22.75 42.97 -1.03
C GLN A 13 23.18 41.61 -0.46
N ILE A 14 23.58 41.57 0.81
CA ILE A 14 24.01 40.34 1.49
C ILE A 14 22.81 39.40 1.64
N GLY A 15 21.64 39.92 2.05
CA GLY A 15 20.43 39.12 2.26
C GLY A 15 19.90 38.38 1.02
N TRP A 16 19.98 38.99 -0.17
CA TRP A 16 19.51 38.32 -1.39
C TRP A 16 20.44 37.22 -1.87
N LYS A 17 21.76 37.36 -1.64
CA LYS A 17 22.74 36.33 -2.00
C LYS A 17 22.61 35.12 -1.08
N THR A 18 22.47 35.35 0.22
CA THR A 18 22.23 34.27 1.20
C THR A 18 20.89 33.59 0.94
N GLY A 19 19.83 34.35 0.65
CA GLY A 19 18.55 33.79 0.24
C GLY A 19 18.62 32.93 -1.03
N CYS A 20 19.37 33.35 -2.05
CA CYS A 20 19.59 32.54 -3.25
C CYS A 20 20.38 31.26 -2.93
N LEU A 21 21.41 31.31 -2.09
CA LEU A 21 22.15 30.13 -1.66
C LEU A 21 21.24 29.15 -0.92
N ALA A 22 20.38 29.64 -0.03
CA ALA A 22 19.39 28.81 0.64
C ALA A 22 18.45 28.12 -0.37
N LEU A 23 17.97 28.85 -1.39
CA LEU A 23 17.14 28.26 -2.46
C LEU A 23 17.90 27.21 -3.29
N VAL A 24 19.21 27.37 -3.53
CA VAL A 24 20.04 26.35 -4.19
C VAL A 24 20.15 25.09 -3.33
N LEU A 25 20.31 25.23 -2.00
CA LEU A 25 20.37 24.10 -1.08
C LEU A 25 19.01 23.39 -0.96
N VAL A 26 17.91 24.14 -0.89
CA VAL A 26 16.55 23.57 -0.93
C VAL A 26 16.30 22.85 -2.25
N ALA A 27 16.71 23.45 -3.38
CA ALA A 27 16.63 22.86 -4.70
C ALA A 27 17.40 21.54 -4.79
N LEU A 28 18.59 21.48 -4.20
CA LEU A 28 19.39 20.26 -4.12
C LEU A 28 18.70 19.22 -3.23
N GLY A 29 18.19 19.61 -2.07
CA GLY A 29 17.45 18.72 -1.17
C GLY A 29 16.24 18.07 -1.86
N LEU A 30 15.41 18.87 -2.54
CA LEU A 30 14.25 18.36 -3.29
C LEU A 30 14.62 17.41 -4.44
N ARG A 31 15.79 17.59 -5.07
CA ARG A 31 16.27 16.77 -6.19
C ARG A 31 17.04 15.52 -5.75
N LEU A 32 17.60 15.52 -4.54
CA LEU A 32 18.28 14.36 -3.94
C LEU A 32 17.33 13.48 -3.13
N TRP A 33 16.18 14.01 -2.71
CA TRP A 33 15.20 13.26 -1.94
C TRP A 33 14.57 12.14 -2.79
N GLY A 34 14.97 10.89 -2.54
CA GLY A 34 14.51 9.75 -3.34
C GLY A 34 15.46 9.40 -4.50
N VAL A 35 16.70 9.91 -4.51
CA VAL A 35 17.67 9.66 -5.59
C VAL A 35 17.97 8.17 -5.83
N ASN A 36 17.86 7.34 -4.77
CA ASN A 36 18.06 5.88 -4.82
C ASN A 36 16.82 5.10 -5.30
N TRP A 37 15.84 5.77 -5.91
CA TRP A 37 14.67 5.11 -6.49
C TRP A 37 15.08 4.02 -7.49
N ALA A 38 14.64 2.78 -7.33
CA ALA A 38 15.19 1.60 -8.03
C ALA A 38 14.82 1.47 -9.53
N GLY A 39 14.69 2.57 -10.26
CA GLY A 39 14.05 2.59 -11.57
C GLY A 39 14.86 2.54 -12.82
N ASP A 40 14.29 1.80 -13.77
CA ASP A 40 14.59 1.81 -15.21
C ASP A 40 14.19 3.12 -15.91
N GLY A 41 13.86 4.18 -15.15
CA GLY A 41 13.71 5.53 -15.70
C GLY A 41 15.01 6.05 -16.35
N SER A 42 16.13 5.43 -16.03
CA SER A 42 17.39 5.61 -16.74
C SER A 42 17.40 4.75 -17.99
N ASP A 43 17.64 5.38 -19.14
CA ASP A 43 17.90 4.65 -20.38
C ASP A 43 19.11 3.71 -20.17
N PRO A 44 18.98 2.38 -20.33
CA PRO A 44 20.10 1.45 -20.22
C PRO A 44 21.26 1.81 -21.18
N GLY A 45 20.95 2.47 -22.30
CA GLY A 45 21.94 3.10 -23.16
C GLY A 45 22.75 4.14 -22.40
N ALA A 46 22.10 5.15 -21.82
CA ALA A 46 22.73 6.22 -21.05
C ALA A 46 23.63 5.72 -19.91
N LEU A 47 23.19 4.71 -19.15
CA LEU A 47 24.00 4.12 -18.08
C LEU A 47 25.28 3.48 -18.63
N ARG A 48 25.15 2.69 -19.71
CA ARG A 48 26.30 2.10 -20.40
C ARG A 48 27.24 3.18 -20.93
N VAL A 49 26.75 4.32 -21.43
CA VAL A 49 27.62 5.42 -21.87
C VAL A 49 28.45 5.94 -20.70
N ILE A 50 27.83 6.20 -19.56
CA ILE A 50 28.53 6.72 -18.37
C ILE A 50 29.58 5.72 -17.88
N ASP A 51 29.23 4.43 -17.84
CA ASP A 51 30.15 3.36 -17.44
C ASP A 51 31.36 3.28 -18.36
N ASN A 52 31.13 3.21 -19.67
CA ASN A 52 32.21 3.10 -20.64
C ASN A 52 33.13 4.32 -20.63
N ILE A 53 32.58 5.54 -20.53
CA ILE A 53 33.41 6.74 -20.40
C ILE A 53 34.22 6.71 -19.09
N ALA A 54 33.60 6.29 -17.98
CA ALA A 54 34.26 6.18 -16.69
C ALA A 54 35.39 5.13 -16.66
N ASP A 55 35.27 4.10 -17.49
CA ASP A 55 36.27 3.04 -17.68
C ASP A 55 37.37 3.42 -18.69
N GLY A 56 37.34 4.64 -19.23
CA GLY A 56 38.36 5.17 -20.14
C GLY A 56 38.06 4.95 -21.63
N ASN A 57 36.92 4.35 -21.97
CA ASN A 57 36.47 4.21 -23.35
C ASN A 57 35.82 5.52 -23.84
N LEU A 58 36.63 6.56 -23.98
CA LEU A 58 36.21 7.91 -24.41
C LEU A 58 35.52 7.93 -25.78
N LEU A 59 35.70 6.88 -26.60
CA LEU A 59 35.18 6.76 -27.96
C LEU A 59 34.08 5.70 -28.12
N TYR A 60 33.55 5.14 -27.02
CA TYR A 60 32.63 3.98 -27.04
C TYR A 60 31.34 4.19 -27.85
N GLN A 61 30.97 5.44 -28.20
CA GLN A 61 29.78 5.76 -28.99
C GLN A 61 30.04 6.57 -30.26
N ILE A 62 31.18 6.35 -30.94
CA ILE A 62 31.23 6.62 -32.38
C ILE A 62 30.64 5.42 -33.12
N ASP A 63 29.39 5.06 -32.81
CA ASP A 63 28.59 4.31 -33.78
C ASP A 63 28.11 5.36 -34.79
N PRO A 64 28.57 5.33 -36.05
CA PRO A 64 28.15 6.29 -37.07
C PRO A 64 26.64 6.30 -37.28
N ALA A 65 25.95 5.22 -36.90
CA ALA A 65 24.49 5.11 -37.03
C ALA A 65 23.73 5.93 -35.97
N ASN A 66 24.35 6.29 -34.84
CA ASN A 66 23.67 7.04 -33.77
C ASN A 66 24.63 7.90 -32.92
N PRO A 67 25.32 8.92 -33.50
CA PRO A 67 26.17 9.82 -32.74
C PRO A 67 25.37 10.53 -31.65
N ALA A 68 25.64 10.16 -30.39
CA ALA A 68 25.04 10.80 -29.23
C ALA A 68 25.71 12.16 -29.02
N TRP A 69 25.13 13.25 -29.56
CA TRP A 69 25.65 14.61 -29.42
C TRP A 69 25.65 15.14 -27.97
N ASP A 70 25.06 14.41 -27.04
CA ASP A 70 24.90 14.77 -25.63
C ASP A 70 26.12 14.44 -24.77
N GLN A 71 27.30 14.33 -25.39
CA GLN A 71 28.51 13.83 -24.74
C GLN A 71 28.90 14.65 -23.51
N LEU A 72 28.68 15.97 -23.49
CA LEU A 72 29.14 16.78 -22.36
C LEU A 72 28.43 16.40 -21.06
N PHE A 73 27.13 16.07 -21.12
CA PHE A 73 26.42 15.59 -19.93
C PHE A 73 26.97 14.25 -19.46
N PHE A 74 27.08 13.27 -20.36
CA PHE A 74 27.55 11.92 -19.99
C PHE A 74 29.01 11.91 -19.55
N PHE A 75 29.86 12.70 -20.21
CA PHE A 75 31.25 12.90 -19.82
C PHE A 75 31.35 13.56 -18.43
N GLY A 76 30.55 14.60 -18.19
CA GLY A 76 30.45 15.23 -16.87
C GLY A 76 30.02 14.25 -15.78
N ALA A 77 29.00 13.44 -16.05
CA ALA A 77 28.52 12.41 -15.12
C ALA A 77 29.56 11.30 -14.88
N ALA A 78 30.28 10.86 -15.92
CA ALA A 78 31.34 9.86 -15.82
C ALA A 78 32.56 10.36 -15.05
N MET A 79 32.98 11.61 -15.29
CA MET A 79 34.02 12.28 -14.52
C MET A 79 33.60 12.44 -13.05
N PHE A 80 32.35 12.85 -12.81
CA PHE A 80 31.80 12.93 -11.47
C PHE A 80 31.78 11.56 -10.79
N LYS A 81 31.40 10.49 -11.50
CA LYS A 81 31.50 9.11 -11.02
C LYS A 81 32.90 8.75 -10.59
N ARG A 82 33.91 9.03 -11.43
CA ARG A 82 35.31 8.71 -11.13
C ARG A 82 35.82 9.48 -9.92
N LEU A 83 35.46 10.76 -9.79
CA LEU A 83 35.83 11.60 -8.65
C LEU A 83 35.20 11.11 -7.34
N VAL A 84 33.89 10.83 -7.35
CA VAL A 84 33.17 10.31 -6.17
C VAL A 84 33.70 8.93 -5.79
N TRP A 85 33.94 8.05 -6.77
CA TRP A 85 34.55 6.75 -6.55
C TRP A 85 35.93 6.90 -5.91
N LEU A 86 36.81 7.76 -6.43
CA LEU A 86 38.15 7.98 -5.87
C LEU A 86 38.07 8.49 -4.42
N ALA A 87 37.21 9.48 -4.16
CA ALA A 87 37.04 10.06 -2.84
C ALA A 87 36.48 9.06 -1.82
N TRP A 88 35.44 8.31 -2.22
CA TRP A 88 34.83 7.30 -1.36
C TRP A 88 35.74 6.11 -1.13
N SER A 89 36.42 5.61 -2.16
CA SER A 89 37.39 4.53 -2.02
C SER A 89 38.57 4.94 -1.14
N ALA A 90 39.07 6.17 -1.26
CA ALA A 90 40.09 6.70 -0.36
C ALA A 90 39.58 6.76 1.08
N LEU A 91 38.35 7.26 1.32
CA LEU A 91 37.76 7.31 2.64
C LEU A 91 37.53 5.92 3.24
N ALA A 92 36.99 4.99 2.45
CA ALA A 92 36.74 3.61 2.86
C ALA A 92 38.04 2.86 3.15
N SER A 93 39.11 3.14 2.39
CA SER A 93 40.45 2.61 2.66
C SER A 93 41.05 3.21 3.93
N LEU A 94 40.93 4.54 4.12
CA LEU A 94 41.42 5.24 5.33
C LEU A 94 40.69 4.81 6.61
N THR A 95 39.42 4.42 6.50
CA THR A 95 38.60 3.93 7.62
C THR A 95 38.71 2.42 7.84
N GLY A 96 39.46 1.71 6.99
CA GLY A 96 39.61 0.25 7.06
C GLY A 96 38.34 -0.54 6.68
N LEU A 97 37.32 0.11 6.11
CA LEU A 97 36.10 -0.55 5.62
C LEU A 97 36.38 -1.48 4.45
N VAL A 98 37.40 -1.18 3.64
CA VAL A 98 37.85 -2.01 2.52
C VAL A 98 39.36 -2.13 2.50
N SER A 99 39.86 -3.32 2.13
CA SER A 99 41.30 -3.58 1.98
C SER A 99 41.93 -2.95 0.73
N SER A 100 41.11 -2.53 -0.23
CA SER A 100 41.56 -1.94 -1.49
C SER A 100 40.52 -1.00 -2.10
N ILE A 101 41.00 0.07 -2.74
CA ILE A 101 40.17 1.06 -3.44
C ILE A 101 39.37 0.46 -4.61
N PHE A 102 39.79 -0.70 -5.13
CA PHE A 102 39.15 -1.37 -6.27
C PHE A 102 37.89 -2.16 -5.90
N LEU A 103 37.62 -2.38 -4.60
CA LEU A 103 36.47 -3.17 -4.15
C LEU A 103 35.17 -2.37 -4.03
N VAL A 104 35.23 -1.03 -4.01
CA VAL A 104 34.03 -0.21 -3.94
C VAL A 104 33.41 -0.08 -5.33
N GLN A 105 32.20 -0.60 -5.49
CA GLN A 105 31.35 -0.32 -6.65
C GLN A 105 30.27 0.69 -6.28
N MET A 106 30.12 1.73 -7.11
CA MET A 106 29.07 2.74 -6.98
C MET A 106 28.03 2.52 -8.07
N PRO A 107 26.74 2.38 -7.73
CA PRO A 107 25.70 2.23 -8.73
C PRO A 107 25.63 3.47 -9.64
N THR A 108 25.92 3.29 -10.92
CA THR A 108 25.90 4.33 -11.95
C THR A 108 24.59 5.13 -12.01
N PRO A 109 23.40 4.50 -11.85
CA PRO A 109 22.14 5.26 -11.82
C PRO A 109 22.11 6.33 -10.73
N ILE A 110 22.59 6.03 -9.53
CA ILE A 110 22.59 6.97 -8.41
C ILE A 110 23.50 8.16 -8.74
N ILE A 111 24.71 7.88 -9.22
CA ILE A 111 25.69 8.93 -9.54
C ILE A 111 25.19 9.85 -10.66
N GLY A 112 24.64 9.27 -11.73
CA GLY A 112 24.08 10.05 -12.83
C GLY A 112 22.94 10.98 -12.38
N ARG A 113 22.09 10.52 -11.46
CA ARG A 113 21.01 11.33 -10.88
C ARG A 113 21.52 12.40 -9.93
N VAL A 114 22.52 12.09 -9.09
CA VAL A 114 23.17 13.12 -8.25
C VAL A 114 23.76 14.23 -9.13
N PHE A 115 24.41 13.87 -10.24
CA PHE A 115 24.92 14.86 -11.20
C PHE A 115 23.79 15.69 -11.85
N ALA A 116 22.69 15.06 -12.26
CA ALA A 116 21.50 15.77 -12.76
C ALA A 116 20.88 16.70 -11.69
N ALA A 117 20.81 16.26 -10.44
CA ALA A 117 20.35 17.06 -9.31
C ALA A 117 21.23 18.28 -9.05
N LEU A 118 22.56 18.12 -9.10
CA LEU A 118 23.54 19.20 -8.94
C LEU A 118 23.42 20.24 -10.05
N THR A 119 23.33 19.82 -11.31
CA THR A 119 23.16 20.74 -12.44
C THR A 119 21.82 21.49 -12.37
N GLY A 120 20.75 20.79 -11.97
CA GLY A 120 19.43 21.40 -11.74
C GLY A 120 19.41 22.39 -10.57
N ALA A 121 20.14 22.12 -9.49
CA ALA A 121 20.31 23.05 -8.38
C ALA A 121 21.14 24.28 -8.78
N LEU A 122 22.21 24.09 -9.56
CA LEU A 122 23.03 25.19 -10.07
C LEU A 122 22.25 26.09 -11.04
N ALA A 123 21.30 25.54 -11.80
CA ALA A 123 20.42 26.31 -12.67
C ALA A 123 19.66 27.41 -11.91
N VAL A 124 19.28 27.17 -10.65
CA VAL A 124 18.62 28.17 -9.77
C VAL A 124 19.47 29.43 -9.62
N TYR A 125 20.76 29.27 -9.37
CA TYR A 125 21.70 30.39 -9.25
C TYR A 125 21.85 31.15 -10.58
N PHE A 126 21.96 30.43 -11.70
CA PHE A 126 22.09 31.06 -13.01
C PHE A 126 20.82 31.82 -13.42
N VAL A 127 19.63 31.30 -13.10
CA VAL A 127 18.35 31.99 -13.31
C VAL A 127 18.24 33.23 -12.43
N TRP A 128 18.65 33.17 -11.16
CA TRP A 128 18.74 34.34 -10.28
C TRP A 128 19.62 35.42 -10.89
N ARG A 129 20.82 35.05 -11.36
CA ARG A 129 21.73 35.99 -12.03
C ARG A 129 21.11 36.56 -13.30
N LEU A 130 20.43 35.73 -14.09
CA LEU A 130 19.81 36.13 -15.36
C LEU A 130 18.74 37.19 -15.11
N ALA A 131 17.76 36.90 -14.26
CA ALA A 131 16.67 37.82 -13.95
C ALA A 131 17.17 39.11 -13.28
N ARG A 132 18.09 39.01 -12.29
CA ARG A 132 18.71 40.19 -11.68
C ARG A 132 19.43 41.04 -12.71
N LYS A 133 20.11 40.42 -13.68
CA LYS A 133 20.79 41.15 -14.74
C LYS A 133 19.78 41.84 -15.63
N ILE A 134 18.76 41.16 -16.13
CA ILE A 134 17.76 41.74 -17.05
C ILE A 134 17.03 42.94 -16.43
N PHE A 135 16.58 42.83 -15.18
CA PHE A 135 15.69 43.82 -14.57
C PHE A 135 16.37 44.75 -13.56
N ARG A 136 17.61 44.46 -13.15
CA ARG A 136 18.37 45.20 -12.11
C ARG A 136 17.70 45.25 -10.74
N GLN A 137 16.63 44.48 -10.54
CA GLN A 137 15.93 44.35 -9.26
C GLN A 137 16.37 43.03 -8.59
N PRO A 138 16.80 43.05 -7.31
CA PRO A 138 17.15 41.82 -6.62
C PRO A 138 15.92 40.94 -6.37
N GLY A 139 14.75 41.54 -6.17
CA GLY A 139 13.49 40.82 -5.95
C GLY A 139 13.07 39.94 -7.13
N THR A 140 13.21 40.42 -8.38
CA THR A 140 12.95 39.61 -9.58
C THR A 140 13.91 38.43 -9.66
N GLY A 141 15.20 38.67 -9.34
CA GLY A 141 16.19 37.61 -9.26
C GLY A 141 15.80 36.52 -8.26
N PHE A 142 15.44 36.93 -7.05
CA PHE A 142 15.07 36.01 -5.96
C PHE A 142 13.82 35.18 -6.31
N LEU A 143 12.76 35.83 -6.79
CA LEU A 143 11.54 35.13 -7.20
C LEU A 143 11.78 34.18 -8.38
N ALA A 144 12.58 34.57 -9.37
CA ALA A 144 12.93 33.68 -10.48
C ALA A 144 13.71 32.44 -10.00
N ALA A 145 14.61 32.61 -9.02
CA ALA A 145 15.25 31.48 -8.37
C ALA A 145 14.25 30.60 -7.60
N ALA A 146 13.32 31.20 -6.86
CA ALA A 146 12.32 30.45 -6.09
C ALA A 146 11.41 29.60 -6.99
N LEU A 147 10.89 30.18 -8.08
CA LEU A 147 10.08 29.47 -9.08
C LEU A 147 10.87 28.33 -9.77
N THR A 148 12.18 28.51 -9.98
CA THR A 148 13.07 27.48 -10.54
C THR A 148 13.40 26.39 -9.53
N CYS A 149 13.58 26.76 -8.26
CA CYS A 149 13.86 25.87 -7.13
C CYS A 149 12.75 24.83 -6.98
N PHE A 150 11.49 25.31 -6.99
CA PHE A 150 10.28 24.52 -6.81
C PHE A 150 9.61 24.05 -8.12
N SER A 151 10.31 24.09 -9.25
CA SER A 151 9.75 23.64 -10.54
C SER A 151 9.57 22.12 -10.54
N PRO A 152 8.32 21.60 -10.67
CA PRO A 152 8.06 20.16 -10.76
C PRO A 152 8.85 19.50 -11.89
N LEU A 153 8.94 20.19 -13.04
CA LEU A 153 9.70 19.75 -14.21
C LEU A 153 11.18 19.50 -13.88
N LEU A 154 11.87 20.49 -13.29
CA LEU A 154 13.29 20.34 -12.95
C LEU A 154 13.54 19.42 -11.76
N VAL A 155 12.57 19.28 -10.86
CA VAL A 155 12.66 18.30 -9.76
C VAL A 155 12.60 16.89 -10.33
N ALA A 156 11.66 16.56 -11.21
CA ALA A 156 11.60 15.24 -11.85
C ALA A 156 12.83 14.96 -12.71
N GLN A 157 13.27 15.94 -13.51
CA GLN A 157 14.49 15.81 -14.33
C GLN A 157 15.78 15.70 -13.50
N GLY A 158 15.76 16.06 -12.21
CA GLY A 158 16.85 15.79 -11.28
C GLY A 158 16.94 14.34 -10.83
N HIS A 159 15.85 13.57 -10.93
CA HIS A 159 15.77 12.16 -10.53
C HIS A 159 16.00 11.18 -11.68
N PHE A 160 16.12 11.68 -12.91
CA PHE A 160 16.49 10.87 -14.06
C PHE A 160 17.98 11.03 -14.37
N VAL A 161 18.59 9.98 -14.90
CA VAL A 161 19.88 10.12 -15.59
C VAL A 161 19.59 10.73 -16.96
N GLY A 162 19.35 12.05 -16.96
CA GLY A 162 18.87 12.78 -18.12
C GLY A 162 19.47 14.18 -18.24
N ARG A 163 19.59 14.64 -19.49
CA ARG A 163 20.18 15.93 -19.85
C ARG A 163 19.30 17.15 -19.55
N GLY A 164 18.02 16.97 -19.19
CA GLY A 164 17.05 18.08 -19.01
C GLY A 164 17.50 19.14 -17.98
N SER A 165 17.98 18.71 -16.81
CA SER A 165 18.49 19.63 -15.77
C SER A 165 19.75 20.40 -16.21
N ALA A 166 20.65 19.73 -16.92
CA ALA A 166 21.85 20.34 -17.48
C ALA A 166 21.51 21.30 -18.65
N ALA A 167 20.51 20.97 -19.47
CA ALA A 167 20.03 21.82 -20.54
C ALA A 167 19.44 23.14 -20.01
N ALA A 168 18.69 23.09 -18.91
CA ALA A 168 18.19 24.28 -18.23
C ALA A 168 19.34 25.17 -17.71
N LEU A 169 20.37 24.58 -17.10
CA LEU A 169 21.58 25.30 -16.67
C LEU A 169 22.30 25.95 -17.87
N ALA A 170 22.52 25.19 -18.94
CA ALA A 170 23.21 25.65 -20.13
C ALA A 170 22.44 26.78 -20.85
N ALA A 171 21.11 26.67 -20.94
CA ALA A 171 20.26 27.72 -21.48
C ALA A 171 20.34 29.01 -20.64
N ALA A 172 20.27 28.90 -19.30
CA ALA A 172 20.41 30.05 -18.41
C ALA A 172 21.77 30.75 -18.56
N ALA A 173 22.85 29.97 -18.69
CA ALA A 173 24.20 30.47 -18.91
C ALA A 173 24.35 31.18 -20.27
N CYS A 174 23.80 30.60 -21.35
CA CYS A 174 23.80 31.22 -22.67
C CYS A 174 23.02 32.55 -22.67
N LEU A 175 21.83 32.56 -22.06
CA LEU A 175 20.99 33.76 -21.97
C LEU A 175 21.67 34.89 -21.18
N LEU A 176 22.50 34.58 -20.18
CA LEU A 176 23.31 35.58 -19.48
C LEU A 176 24.31 36.29 -20.42
N PHE A 177 24.90 35.57 -21.36
CA PHE A 177 25.81 36.13 -22.36
C PHE A 177 25.07 36.86 -23.48
N VAL A 178 23.90 36.37 -23.91
CA VAL A 178 23.00 37.09 -24.81
C VAL A 178 22.68 38.49 -24.24
N VAL A 179 22.33 38.55 -22.95
CA VAL A 179 22.06 39.83 -22.26
C VAL A 179 23.31 40.69 -22.11
N ASP A 180 24.50 40.12 -21.85
CA ASP A 180 25.76 40.88 -21.84
C ASP A 180 26.05 41.51 -23.20
N ILE A 181 25.90 40.74 -24.26
CA ILE A 181 26.20 41.16 -25.62
C ILE A 181 25.24 42.28 -26.05
N ALA A 182 23.94 42.12 -25.79
CA ALA A 182 22.93 43.14 -26.07
C ALA A 182 23.19 44.46 -25.30
N ARG A 183 23.89 44.39 -24.16
CA ARG A 183 24.28 45.55 -23.34
C ARG A 183 25.67 46.11 -23.66
N GLY A 184 26.33 45.62 -24.70
CA GLY A 184 27.62 46.13 -25.16
C GLY A 184 28.84 45.35 -24.67
N GLY A 185 28.68 44.11 -24.20
CA GLY A 185 29.79 43.27 -23.73
C GLY A 185 30.91 43.11 -24.76
N GLY A 186 32.18 43.22 -24.36
CA GLY A 186 33.35 43.21 -25.26
C GLY A 186 33.68 41.85 -25.92
N ARG A 187 34.87 41.74 -26.51
CA ARG A 187 35.37 40.52 -27.18
C ARG A 187 35.29 39.28 -26.29
N THR A 188 35.63 39.41 -25.02
CA THR A 188 35.59 38.33 -24.03
C THR A 188 34.18 37.76 -23.85
N ARG A 189 33.14 38.61 -23.89
CA ARG A 189 31.75 38.17 -23.77
C ARG A 189 31.25 37.46 -25.03
N TYR A 190 31.74 37.84 -26.21
CA TYR A 190 31.46 37.12 -27.47
C TYR A 190 32.14 35.75 -27.47
N ALA A 191 33.44 35.68 -27.14
CA ALA A 191 34.16 34.43 -27.05
C ALA A 191 33.53 33.48 -26.01
N ALA A 192 33.25 33.98 -24.80
CA ALA A 192 32.60 33.19 -23.75
C ALA A 192 31.16 32.79 -24.10
N GLY A 193 30.40 33.67 -24.78
CA GLY A 193 29.05 33.36 -25.25
C GLY A 193 29.04 32.28 -26.32
N GLY A 194 29.96 32.35 -27.28
CA GLY A 194 30.16 31.31 -28.29
C GLY A 194 30.56 29.99 -27.66
N PHE A 195 31.58 30.02 -26.80
CA PHE A 195 32.05 28.85 -26.05
C PHE A 195 30.92 28.19 -25.24
N CYS A 196 30.15 28.99 -24.51
CA CYS A 196 29.00 28.50 -23.73
C CYS A 196 27.92 27.89 -24.63
N LEU A 197 27.64 28.50 -25.80
CA LEU A 197 26.68 27.93 -26.76
C LEU A 197 27.20 26.62 -27.34
N GLY A 198 28.49 26.52 -27.65
CA GLY A 198 29.09 25.29 -28.16
C GLY A 198 28.97 24.14 -27.16
N LEU A 199 29.28 24.40 -25.90
CA LEU A 199 29.05 23.44 -24.82
C LEU A 199 27.56 23.11 -24.64
N ALA A 200 26.68 24.10 -24.74
CA ALA A 200 25.23 23.89 -24.63
C ALA A 200 24.70 22.96 -25.73
N CYS A 201 25.12 23.12 -26.98
CA CYS A 201 24.77 22.23 -28.08
C CYS A 201 25.20 20.77 -27.83
N THR A 202 26.29 20.57 -27.07
CA THR A 202 26.78 19.23 -26.69
C THR A 202 26.15 18.66 -25.41
N VAL A 203 25.30 19.44 -24.73
CA VAL A 203 24.43 18.94 -23.66
C VAL A 203 23.10 18.50 -24.25
N GLU A 204 22.55 19.33 -25.14
CA GLU A 204 21.28 19.12 -25.81
C GLU A 204 21.32 19.88 -27.13
N LEU A 205 21.27 19.16 -28.25
CA LEU A 205 21.44 19.76 -29.57
C LEU A 205 20.38 20.83 -29.87
N GLY A 206 19.17 20.69 -29.33
CA GLY A 206 18.12 21.70 -29.43
C GLY A 206 18.52 23.09 -28.93
N LEU A 207 19.54 23.21 -28.07
CA LEU A 207 20.05 24.50 -27.59
C LEU A 207 20.77 25.32 -28.68
N CYS A 208 21.09 24.72 -29.85
CA CYS A 208 21.56 25.47 -31.01
C CYS A 208 20.55 26.54 -31.47
N LEU A 209 19.26 26.35 -31.13
CA LEU A 209 18.19 27.31 -31.35
C LEU A 209 18.34 28.59 -30.52
N LEU A 210 19.34 28.72 -29.64
CA LEU A 210 19.71 30.00 -29.02
C LEU A 210 20.50 30.92 -29.96
N THR A 211 21.03 30.40 -31.07
CA THR A 211 21.83 31.17 -32.05
C THR A 211 21.10 32.43 -32.56
N PRO A 212 19.80 32.39 -32.93
CA PRO A 212 19.06 33.58 -33.37
C PRO A 212 19.06 34.70 -32.31
N LEU A 213 19.09 34.38 -31.01
CA LEU A 213 19.15 35.40 -29.95
C LEU A 213 20.53 36.03 -29.84
N PHE A 214 21.61 35.27 -30.06
CA PHE A 214 22.96 35.84 -30.13
C PHE A 214 23.09 36.79 -31.33
N VAL A 215 22.52 36.42 -32.48
CA VAL A 215 22.45 37.28 -33.67
C VAL A 215 21.64 38.54 -33.36
N ALA A 216 20.43 38.39 -32.79
CA ALA A 216 19.60 39.53 -32.41
C ALA A 216 20.29 40.43 -31.36
N ALA A 217 20.98 39.86 -30.36
CA ALA A 217 21.79 40.60 -29.40
C ALA A 217 22.89 41.42 -30.09
N HIS A 218 23.57 40.83 -31.07
CA HIS A 218 24.59 41.49 -31.86
C HIS A 218 24.01 42.63 -32.71
N VAL A 219 22.92 42.37 -33.44
CA VAL A 219 22.22 43.38 -34.24
C VAL A 219 21.75 44.53 -33.35
N MET A 220 21.13 44.23 -32.21
CA MET A 220 20.71 45.24 -31.24
C MET A 220 21.88 46.07 -30.74
N ARG A 221 23.03 45.45 -30.45
CA ARG A 221 24.24 46.19 -30.06
C ARG A 221 24.71 47.13 -31.17
N VAL A 222 24.82 46.65 -32.40
CA VAL A 222 25.37 47.42 -33.53
C VAL A 222 24.43 48.56 -33.91
N VAL A 223 23.15 48.25 -34.16
CA VAL A 223 22.14 49.20 -34.64
C VAL A 223 21.81 50.24 -33.57
N LEU A 224 21.60 49.81 -32.32
CA LEU A 224 21.18 50.73 -31.25
C LEU A 224 22.36 51.44 -30.58
N GLY A 225 23.55 50.83 -30.59
CA GLY A 225 24.77 51.43 -30.09
C GLY A 225 25.35 52.51 -31.01
N LYS A 226 24.77 52.71 -32.21
CA LYS A 226 25.28 53.60 -33.27
C LYS A 226 26.76 53.37 -33.61
N GLN A 227 27.29 52.16 -33.39
CA GLN A 227 28.69 51.81 -33.66
C GLN A 227 28.84 51.22 -35.06
N TYR A 228 28.57 52.02 -36.10
CA TYR A 228 28.58 51.60 -37.51
C TYR A 228 29.99 51.41 -38.12
N LYS A 229 31.01 51.13 -37.32
CA LYS A 229 32.35 50.83 -37.85
C LYS A 229 32.36 49.39 -38.40
N ALA A 230 33.04 49.13 -39.52
CA ALA A 230 33.09 47.79 -40.13
C ALA A 230 33.71 46.72 -39.19
N ARG A 231 34.67 47.11 -38.33
CA ARG A 231 35.34 46.21 -37.38
C ARG A 231 34.40 45.51 -36.38
N PRO A 232 33.50 46.21 -35.66
CA PRO A 232 32.53 45.54 -34.78
C PRO A 232 31.48 44.71 -35.52
N LEU A 233 31.18 45.01 -36.80
CA LEU A 233 30.16 44.29 -37.57
C LEU A 233 30.57 42.84 -37.89
N PHE A 234 31.83 42.60 -38.27
CA PHE A 234 32.30 41.25 -38.64
C PHE A 234 33.29 40.63 -37.65
N GLY A 235 34.11 41.45 -36.96
CA GLY A 235 35.14 40.94 -36.07
C GLY A 235 34.59 40.30 -34.79
N LEU A 236 33.47 40.82 -34.25
CA LEU A 236 32.86 40.26 -33.05
C LEU A 236 32.13 38.92 -33.31
N PRO A 237 31.33 38.78 -34.39
CA PRO A 237 30.81 37.47 -34.79
C PRO A 237 31.90 36.43 -35.03
N ALA A 238 33.02 36.79 -35.67
CA ALA A 238 34.14 35.86 -35.87
C ALA A 238 34.69 35.33 -34.52
N ILE A 239 34.89 36.21 -33.54
CA ILE A 239 35.32 35.81 -32.18
C ILE A 239 34.29 34.90 -31.50
N PHE A 240 33.00 35.17 -31.69
CA PHE A 240 31.94 34.30 -31.20
C PHE A 240 31.98 32.92 -31.87
N LEU A 241 32.15 32.86 -33.20
CA LEU A 241 32.26 31.60 -33.94
C LEU A 241 33.50 30.81 -33.54
N THR A 242 34.63 31.47 -33.26
CA THR A 242 35.82 30.80 -32.70
C THR A 242 35.50 30.20 -31.33
N GLY A 243 34.86 30.96 -30.45
CA GLY A 243 34.39 30.46 -29.15
C GLY A 243 33.47 29.25 -29.31
N LEU A 244 32.49 29.34 -30.22
CA LEU A 244 31.53 28.27 -30.55
C LEU A 244 32.24 27.00 -31.01
N ALA A 245 33.18 27.12 -31.95
CA ALA A 245 33.97 26.00 -32.43
C ALA A 245 34.77 25.35 -31.31
N ILE A 246 35.41 26.13 -30.43
CA ILE A 246 36.13 25.60 -29.27
C ILE A 246 35.16 24.87 -28.33
N GLY A 247 34.01 25.46 -28.02
CA GLY A 247 33.01 24.85 -27.14
C GLY A 247 32.47 23.54 -27.69
N LEU A 248 32.13 23.49 -28.98
CA LEU A 248 31.68 22.28 -29.66
C LEU A 248 32.76 21.19 -29.65
N SER A 249 34.01 21.53 -30.00
CA SER A 249 35.13 20.58 -30.00
C SER A 249 35.44 20.05 -28.61
N LEU A 250 35.26 20.85 -27.56
CA LEU A 250 35.54 20.46 -26.19
C LEU A 250 34.42 19.62 -25.58
N GLY A 251 33.17 19.94 -25.93
CA GLY A 251 32.00 19.17 -25.50
C GLY A 251 31.75 17.89 -26.30
N PHE A 252 32.23 17.84 -27.55
CA PHE A 252 32.14 16.69 -28.44
C PHE A 252 33.45 16.51 -29.23
N PRO A 253 34.49 15.93 -28.62
CA PRO A 253 35.81 15.77 -29.24
C PRO A 253 35.80 15.01 -30.57
N ALA A 254 34.78 14.19 -30.83
CA ALA A 254 34.63 13.47 -32.08
C ALA A 254 34.52 14.39 -33.32
N LEU A 255 34.11 15.67 -33.15
CA LEU A 255 34.16 16.67 -34.23
C LEU A 255 35.58 16.87 -34.79
N LEU A 256 36.60 16.76 -33.94
CA LEU A 256 38.01 16.91 -34.35
C LEU A 256 38.51 15.72 -35.18
N THR A 257 37.85 14.58 -35.08
CA THR A 257 38.26 13.35 -35.79
C THR A 257 37.77 13.31 -37.24
N GLY A 258 36.88 14.23 -37.64
CA GLY A 258 36.27 14.25 -38.97
C GLY A 258 35.29 13.10 -39.25
N LYS A 259 35.12 12.16 -38.32
CA LYS A 259 34.25 10.98 -38.49
C LYS A 259 32.75 11.30 -38.44
N VAL A 260 32.38 12.43 -37.84
CA VAL A 260 30.99 12.88 -37.71
C VAL A 260 30.85 14.25 -38.36
N GLY A 261 30.14 14.33 -39.48
CA GLY A 261 29.92 15.59 -40.20
C GLY A 261 28.82 16.45 -39.57
N LEU A 262 28.97 17.78 -39.58
CA LEU A 262 27.92 18.72 -39.14
C LEU A 262 26.57 18.50 -39.85
N ALA A 263 26.58 18.00 -41.09
CA ALA A 263 25.35 17.67 -41.82
C ALA A 263 24.55 16.56 -41.12
N SER A 264 25.24 15.54 -40.58
CA SER A 264 24.59 14.44 -39.83
C SER A 264 24.00 14.93 -38.51
N MET A 265 24.61 15.94 -37.89
CA MET A 265 24.06 16.62 -36.71
C MET A 265 22.71 17.29 -37.02
N TRP A 266 22.67 18.06 -38.11
CA TRP A 266 21.46 18.78 -38.51
C TRP A 266 20.34 17.84 -38.93
N SER A 267 20.66 16.75 -39.64
CA SER A 267 19.65 15.76 -39.98
C SER A 267 19.06 15.11 -38.73
N GLN A 268 19.87 14.75 -37.73
CA GLN A 268 19.39 14.19 -36.46
C GLN A 268 18.55 15.17 -35.63
N LEU A 269 18.81 16.47 -35.73
CA LEU A 269 18.02 17.49 -35.05
C LEU A 269 16.60 17.62 -35.64
N ILE A 270 16.49 17.56 -36.97
CA ILE A 270 15.29 17.93 -37.74
C ILE A 270 14.45 16.69 -38.13
N LEU A 271 15.01 15.48 -38.06
CA LEU A 271 14.27 14.25 -38.38
C LEU A 271 13.24 13.93 -37.28
N PRO A 272 11.97 13.91 -37.65
CA PRO A 272 11.22 12.69 -37.50
C PRO A 272 11.10 12.05 -38.88
N ALA A 273 11.52 10.79 -38.96
CA ALA A 273 11.35 9.90 -40.09
C ALA A 273 9.99 10.12 -40.78
N GLU A 274 9.94 9.90 -42.09
CA GLU A 274 8.82 10.02 -43.04
C GLU A 274 7.40 9.64 -42.51
N ALA A 275 7.30 8.91 -41.39
CA ALA A 275 6.09 8.62 -40.63
C ALA A 275 5.41 9.82 -39.91
N ALA A 276 6.08 10.93 -39.62
CA ALA A 276 5.48 12.02 -38.82
C ALA A 276 4.52 12.95 -39.59
N TRP A 277 4.57 12.94 -40.92
CA TRP A 277 3.84 13.87 -41.78
C TRP A 277 2.75 13.19 -42.63
N SER A 278 2.66 11.86 -42.63
CA SER A 278 1.72 11.10 -43.47
C SER A 278 0.30 10.98 -42.91
N GLY A 279 -0.10 11.86 -41.97
CA GLY A 279 -1.45 11.85 -41.37
C GLY A 279 -2.01 13.26 -41.09
N PRO A 280 -3.31 13.39 -40.82
CA PRO A 280 -3.94 14.67 -40.47
C PRO A 280 -3.26 15.30 -39.25
N TRP A 281 -2.87 16.59 -39.34
CA TRP A 281 -1.98 17.25 -38.37
C TRP A 281 -2.44 17.17 -36.89
N VAL A 282 -3.75 17.24 -36.62
CA VAL A 282 -4.30 17.11 -35.25
C VAL A 282 -4.13 15.70 -34.70
N ASP A 283 -4.24 14.70 -35.59
CA ASP A 283 -4.37 13.29 -35.24
C ASP A 283 -3.08 12.50 -35.50
N GLY A 284 -2.10 13.12 -36.14
CA GLY A 284 -0.78 12.56 -36.40
C GLY A 284 0.20 12.78 -35.24
N PRO A 285 1.46 12.36 -35.42
CA PRO A 285 2.51 12.51 -34.40
C PRO A 285 2.74 13.95 -33.94
N THR A 286 2.52 14.94 -34.80
CA THR A 286 2.64 16.38 -34.49
C THR A 286 1.57 16.85 -33.51
N GLY A 287 0.30 16.55 -33.78
CA GLY A 287 -0.80 16.75 -32.82
C GLY A 287 -0.55 15.96 -31.53
N GLY A 288 0.00 14.76 -31.65
CA GLY A 288 0.54 13.95 -30.56
C GLY A 288 1.43 14.75 -29.60
N ARG A 289 2.53 15.27 -30.16
CA ARG A 289 3.51 16.09 -29.44
C ARG A 289 2.91 17.37 -28.89
N LEU A 290 1.97 18.02 -29.59
CA LEU A 290 1.27 19.20 -29.08
C LEU A 290 0.44 18.89 -27.83
N ALA A 291 -0.30 17.77 -27.81
CA ALA A 291 -1.05 17.37 -26.63
C ALA A 291 -0.12 17.12 -25.43
N VAL A 292 0.99 16.43 -25.66
CA VAL A 292 2.01 16.17 -24.63
C VAL A 292 2.64 17.47 -24.13
N SER A 293 2.96 18.41 -25.03
CA SER A 293 3.57 19.68 -24.63
C SER A 293 2.61 20.55 -23.82
N LEU A 294 1.32 20.57 -24.17
CA LEU A 294 0.29 21.27 -23.39
C LEU A 294 0.06 20.62 -22.03
N ALA A 295 0.07 19.28 -21.96
CA ALA A 295 -0.01 18.55 -20.70
C ALA A 295 1.20 18.83 -19.80
N LEU A 296 2.42 18.82 -20.34
CA LEU A 296 3.64 19.19 -19.62
C LEU A 296 3.61 20.65 -19.15
N ILE A 297 3.07 21.56 -19.95
CA ILE A 297 2.87 22.96 -19.55
C ILE A 297 1.93 23.04 -18.35
N GLY A 298 0.79 22.35 -18.37
CA GLY A 298 -0.15 22.34 -17.24
C GLY A 298 0.43 21.67 -15.99
N ASP A 299 0.87 20.42 -16.12
CA ASP A 299 1.24 19.56 -15.00
C ASP A 299 2.62 19.87 -14.43
N ALA A 300 3.60 20.22 -15.27
CA ALA A 300 5.00 20.35 -14.89
C ALA A 300 5.48 21.81 -14.75
N ILE A 301 5.04 22.71 -15.63
CA ILE A 301 5.41 24.14 -15.61
C ILE A 301 4.39 24.95 -14.80
N GLY A 302 3.10 24.67 -14.95
CA GLY A 302 1.99 25.44 -14.39
C GLY A 302 1.50 26.54 -15.33
N TRP A 303 0.18 26.58 -15.56
CA TRP A 303 -0.48 27.65 -16.31
C TRP A 303 -0.29 29.02 -15.67
N GLU A 304 -0.07 29.06 -14.34
CA GLU A 304 0.24 30.27 -13.60
C GLU A 304 1.57 30.90 -14.05
N ILE A 305 2.60 30.11 -14.33
CA ILE A 305 3.90 30.63 -14.83
C ILE A 305 3.73 31.15 -16.26
N VAL A 306 2.95 30.45 -17.10
CA VAL A 306 2.66 30.90 -18.47
C VAL A 306 1.92 32.24 -18.46
N ALA A 307 0.89 32.40 -17.64
CA ALA A 307 0.15 33.65 -17.53
C ALA A 307 1.04 34.80 -17.05
N LEU A 308 1.84 34.58 -15.99
CA LEU A 308 2.79 35.57 -15.48
C LEU A 308 3.86 35.94 -16.51
N TYR A 309 4.32 34.97 -17.30
CA TYR A 309 5.26 35.17 -18.39
C TYR A 309 4.66 36.05 -19.50
N LEU A 310 3.42 35.82 -19.93
CA LEU A 310 2.75 36.63 -20.94
C LEU A 310 2.55 38.08 -20.46
N ILE A 311 2.16 38.28 -19.20
CA ILE A 311 2.08 39.62 -18.60
C ILE A 311 3.48 40.25 -18.52
N GLY A 312 4.49 39.47 -18.12
CA GLY A 312 5.88 39.93 -18.02
C GLY A 312 6.45 40.34 -19.39
N LEU A 313 6.09 39.62 -20.45
CA LEU A 313 6.38 39.98 -21.83
C LEU A 313 5.73 41.31 -22.21
N GLY A 314 4.45 41.50 -21.89
CA GLY A 314 3.74 42.78 -22.07
C GLY A 314 4.41 43.93 -21.32
N LEU A 315 4.83 43.71 -20.07
CA LEU A 315 5.59 44.68 -19.27
C LEU A 315 6.96 44.99 -19.85
N CYS A 316 7.67 43.98 -20.40
CA CYS A 316 8.94 44.20 -21.08
C CYS A 316 8.76 45.07 -22.33
N ALA A 317 7.70 44.83 -23.11
CA ALA A 317 7.36 45.64 -24.28
C ALA A 317 6.98 47.08 -23.87
N ALA A 318 6.10 47.23 -22.87
CA ALA A 318 5.67 48.54 -22.36
C ALA A 318 6.83 49.37 -21.80
N ARG A 319 7.74 48.73 -21.04
CA ARG A 319 8.96 49.38 -20.51
C ARG A 319 10.08 49.51 -21.55
N ARG A 320 9.86 49.04 -22.78
CA ARG A 320 10.88 48.95 -23.85
C ARG A 320 12.17 48.30 -23.36
N ASN A 321 12.06 47.32 -22.45
CA ASN A 321 13.20 46.56 -21.93
C ASN A 321 13.65 45.55 -22.97
N LYS A 322 14.49 46.02 -23.87
CA LYS A 322 15.10 45.29 -24.97
C LYS A 322 15.75 43.96 -24.55
N ALA A 323 16.49 43.96 -23.43
CA ALA A 323 17.10 42.73 -22.91
C ALA A 323 16.03 41.72 -22.45
N GLY A 324 14.98 42.21 -21.78
CA GLY A 324 13.84 41.39 -21.36
C GLY A 324 13.06 40.82 -22.55
N MET A 325 12.78 41.64 -23.57
CA MET A 325 12.13 41.18 -24.81
C MET A 325 12.95 40.10 -25.53
N LEU A 326 14.28 40.26 -25.58
CA LEU A 326 15.16 39.29 -26.21
C LEU A 326 15.16 37.95 -25.47
N THR A 327 15.24 37.96 -24.14
CA THR A 327 15.09 36.73 -23.32
C THR A 327 13.69 36.13 -23.47
N ALA A 328 12.65 36.97 -23.48
CA ALA A 328 11.27 36.53 -23.63
C ALA A 328 10.97 35.94 -25.01
N ALA A 329 11.74 36.27 -26.05
CA ALA A 329 11.56 35.66 -27.36
C ALA A 329 11.88 34.15 -27.36
N PHE A 330 12.81 33.70 -26.51
CA PHE A 330 13.28 32.32 -26.52
C PHE A 330 12.15 31.28 -26.39
N PRO A 331 11.29 31.31 -25.36
CA PRO A 331 10.22 30.33 -25.22
C PRO A 331 9.20 30.39 -26.36
N LEU A 332 8.92 31.57 -26.92
CA LEU A 332 7.91 31.75 -27.98
C LEU A 332 8.24 30.97 -29.24
N TYR A 333 9.51 30.92 -29.65
CA TYR A 333 9.91 30.17 -30.84
C TYR A 333 10.50 28.80 -30.49
N TYR A 334 11.13 28.62 -29.33
CA TYR A 334 11.68 27.32 -28.93
C TYR A 334 10.57 26.29 -28.67
N TRP A 335 9.44 26.68 -28.05
CA TRP A 335 8.32 25.76 -27.80
C TRP A 335 7.72 25.15 -29.07
N PRO A 336 7.31 25.92 -30.10
CA PRO A 336 6.80 25.33 -31.33
C PRO A 336 7.89 24.54 -32.07
N LEU A 337 9.16 24.99 -32.07
CA LEU A 337 10.24 24.23 -32.68
C LEU A 337 10.47 22.88 -31.98
N ALA A 338 10.53 22.86 -30.65
CA ALA A 338 10.65 21.64 -29.87
C ALA A 338 9.45 20.71 -30.04
N THR A 339 8.24 21.28 -30.14
CA THR A 339 7.01 20.52 -30.32
C THR A 339 6.90 19.89 -31.70
N PHE A 340 7.20 20.64 -32.76
CA PHE A 340 6.89 20.23 -34.13
C PHE A 340 8.10 19.73 -34.94
N PHE A 341 9.32 20.14 -34.59
CA PHE A 341 10.49 19.92 -35.46
C PHE A 341 11.63 19.15 -34.78
N LEU A 342 11.83 19.32 -33.46
CA LEU A 342 12.95 18.65 -32.79
C LEU A 342 12.65 17.18 -32.47
N ALA A 343 13.63 16.33 -32.74
CA ALA A 343 13.62 14.94 -32.29
C ALA A 343 13.74 14.83 -30.75
N GLY A 344 13.23 13.72 -30.19
CA GLY A 344 13.37 13.39 -28.78
C GLY A 344 12.13 13.67 -27.92
N ASP A 345 12.27 13.36 -26.64
CA ASP A 345 11.22 13.47 -25.64
C ASP A 345 11.03 14.93 -25.19
N LEU A 346 9.79 15.42 -25.25
CA LEU A 346 9.45 16.79 -24.86
C LEU A 346 9.74 17.04 -23.37
N GLU A 347 9.63 16.02 -22.52
CA GLU A 347 9.96 16.18 -21.10
C GLU A 347 11.43 16.56 -20.87
N ARG A 348 12.32 16.16 -21.80
CA ARG A 348 13.75 16.50 -21.78
C ARG A 348 14.08 17.82 -22.47
N LEU A 349 13.27 18.23 -23.46
CA LEU A 349 13.47 19.46 -24.24
C LEU A 349 12.94 20.71 -23.52
N LEU A 350 11.73 20.66 -22.95
CA LEU A 350 11.09 21.80 -22.30
C LEU A 350 11.83 22.41 -21.10
N PRO A 351 12.67 21.69 -20.32
CA PRO A 351 13.52 22.30 -19.30
C PRO A 351 14.39 23.47 -19.82
N ALA A 352 14.79 23.44 -21.09
CA ALA A 352 15.63 24.48 -21.69
C ALA A 352 14.96 25.88 -21.71
N MET A 353 13.64 25.96 -21.95
CA MET A 353 12.93 27.25 -22.02
C MET A 353 12.60 27.85 -20.66
N LEU A 354 12.54 27.02 -19.61
CA LEU A 354 12.09 27.41 -18.28
C LEU A 354 12.90 28.58 -17.68
N PRO A 355 14.25 28.63 -17.77
CA PRO A 355 15.04 29.77 -17.33
C PRO A 355 14.58 31.13 -17.87
N ALA A 356 14.28 31.20 -19.17
CA ALA A 356 13.81 32.42 -19.82
C ALA A 356 12.39 32.78 -19.37
N MET A 357 11.50 31.78 -19.35
CA MET A 357 10.11 31.98 -18.94
C MET A 357 10.02 32.50 -17.51
N VAL A 358 10.68 31.83 -16.57
CA VAL A 358 10.63 32.16 -15.14
C VAL A 358 11.30 33.51 -14.87
N ALA A 359 12.41 33.82 -15.54
CA ALA A 359 13.05 35.14 -15.42
C ALA A 359 12.07 36.26 -15.80
N VAL A 360 11.38 36.13 -16.93
CA VAL A 360 10.41 37.14 -17.40
C VAL A 360 9.13 37.16 -16.57
N ALA A 361 8.62 35.98 -16.18
CA ALA A 361 7.43 35.85 -15.33
C ALA A 361 7.61 36.55 -13.97
N SER A 362 8.82 36.51 -13.40
CA SER A 362 9.13 37.15 -12.11
C SER A 362 8.94 38.68 -12.10
N LEU A 363 8.97 39.33 -13.26
CA LEU A 363 8.80 40.79 -13.38
C LEU A 363 7.40 41.25 -12.94
N THR A 364 6.38 40.47 -13.27
CA THR A 364 4.97 40.78 -13.04
C THR A 364 4.65 41.00 -11.56
N PRO A 365 4.84 40.00 -10.66
CA PRO A 365 4.58 40.14 -9.24
C PRO A 365 5.47 41.17 -8.54
N VAL A 366 6.73 41.32 -8.96
CA VAL A 366 7.62 42.35 -8.39
C VAL A 366 7.13 43.74 -8.76
N THR A 367 6.69 43.95 -10.00
CA THR A 367 6.08 45.22 -10.44
C THR A 367 4.79 45.52 -9.68
N ALA A 368 3.96 44.51 -9.42
CA ALA A 368 2.75 44.65 -8.62
C ALA A 368 3.08 45.05 -7.16
N ALA A 369 4.07 44.40 -6.54
CA ALA A 369 4.52 44.73 -5.19
C ALA A 369 5.12 46.16 -5.10
N GLU A 370 5.84 46.59 -6.14
CA GLU A 370 6.37 47.96 -6.25
C GLU A 370 5.26 49.02 -6.38
N ALA A 371 4.14 48.67 -7.02
CA ALA A 371 2.98 49.52 -7.15
C ALA A 371 2.17 49.64 -5.85
N LEU A 372 2.08 48.55 -5.06
CA LEU A 372 1.28 48.49 -3.84
C LEU A 372 1.88 49.27 -2.66
N SER A 373 3.20 49.35 -2.53
CA SER A 373 3.85 50.06 -1.43
C SER A 373 4.98 50.93 -1.93
N ARG A 374 5.18 52.12 -1.33
CA ARG A 374 6.36 52.96 -1.57
C ARG A 374 7.51 52.68 -0.60
N HIS A 375 7.23 52.09 0.56
CA HIS A 375 8.23 51.81 1.59
C HIS A 375 9.04 50.56 1.26
N GLN A 376 10.37 50.69 1.24
CA GLN A 376 11.29 49.58 0.91
C GLN A 376 11.09 48.28 1.73
N PRO A 377 10.92 48.30 3.07
CA PRO A 377 10.72 47.08 3.83
C PRO A 377 9.39 46.41 3.49
N ALA A 378 8.31 47.19 3.34
CA ALA A 378 7.00 46.67 2.95
C ALA A 378 7.02 46.10 1.52
N ARG A 379 7.77 46.70 0.59
CA ARG A 379 8.01 46.13 -0.75
C ARG A 379 8.74 44.80 -0.69
N ALA A 380 9.84 44.73 0.07
CA ALA A 380 10.61 43.49 0.23
C ALA A 380 9.74 42.39 0.85
N PHE A 381 8.98 42.72 1.90
CA PHE A 381 8.02 41.81 2.51
C PHE A 381 6.94 41.36 1.52
N GLY A 382 6.35 42.28 0.75
CA GLY A 382 5.36 41.97 -0.28
C GLY A 382 5.90 41.05 -1.37
N ILE A 383 7.15 41.26 -1.82
CA ILE A 383 7.81 40.36 -2.78
C ILE A 383 8.02 38.97 -2.16
N VAL A 384 8.49 38.87 -0.92
CA VAL A 384 8.68 37.58 -0.24
C VAL A 384 7.35 36.86 -0.07
N LEU A 385 6.32 37.55 0.43
CA LEU A 385 4.98 36.98 0.61
C LEU A 385 4.41 36.48 -0.72
N LEU A 386 4.48 37.30 -1.77
CA LEU A 386 3.99 36.92 -3.10
C LEU A 386 4.82 35.78 -3.69
N SER A 387 6.13 35.71 -3.40
CA SER A 387 6.98 34.58 -3.78
C SER A 387 6.53 33.29 -3.07
N ILE A 388 6.20 33.36 -1.78
CA ILE A 388 5.67 32.20 -1.04
C ILE A 388 4.36 31.74 -1.66
N VAL A 389 3.41 32.66 -1.89
CA VAL A 389 2.08 32.35 -2.44
C VAL A 389 2.19 31.74 -3.84
N LEU A 390 3.01 32.31 -4.74
CA LEU A 390 3.16 31.81 -6.11
C LEU A 390 3.95 30.51 -6.20
N CYS A 391 4.94 30.32 -5.31
CA CYS A 391 5.72 29.09 -5.29
C CYS A 391 5.00 27.95 -4.56
N LEU A 392 4.01 28.22 -3.70
CA LEU A 392 3.35 27.19 -2.90
C LEU A 392 2.75 26.06 -3.75
N PRO A 393 2.00 26.30 -4.85
CA PRO A 393 1.50 25.22 -5.70
C PRO A 393 2.60 24.40 -6.37
N ALA A 394 3.67 25.05 -6.83
CA ALA A 394 4.80 24.39 -7.48
C ALA A 394 5.63 23.57 -6.46
N ALA A 395 5.84 24.11 -5.26
CA ALA A 395 6.50 23.43 -4.14
C ALA A 395 5.67 22.23 -3.68
N TRP A 396 4.36 22.38 -3.59
CA TRP A 396 3.41 21.33 -3.25
C TRP A 396 3.44 20.18 -4.28
N ARG A 397 3.38 20.51 -5.58
CA ARG A 397 3.53 19.53 -6.67
C ARG A 397 4.90 18.84 -6.65
N SER A 398 5.97 19.59 -6.43
CA SER A 398 7.33 19.06 -6.35
C SER A 398 7.54 18.13 -5.15
N ALA A 399 6.98 18.47 -3.99
CA ALA A 399 7.00 17.61 -2.81
C ALA A 399 6.20 16.31 -3.04
N GLY A 400 5.03 16.42 -3.69
CA GLY A 400 4.26 15.26 -4.12
C GLY A 400 5.06 14.34 -5.04
N LEU A 401 5.77 14.90 -6.04
CA LEU A 401 6.66 14.14 -6.91
C LEU A 401 7.83 13.50 -6.18
N GLY A 402 8.52 14.24 -5.31
CA GLY A 402 9.61 13.71 -4.49
C GLY A 402 9.15 12.53 -3.63
N TYR A 403 7.94 12.60 -3.08
CA TYR A 403 7.36 11.47 -2.35
C TYR A 403 7.08 10.25 -3.25
N LEU A 404 6.64 10.45 -4.50
CA LEU A 404 6.45 9.34 -5.44
C LEU A 404 7.78 8.66 -5.81
N PHE A 405 8.90 9.40 -5.92
CA PHE A 405 10.25 8.83 -6.08
C PHE A 405 10.72 8.05 -4.84
N TRP A 406 10.05 8.20 -3.69
CA TRP A 406 10.35 7.39 -2.52
C TRP A 406 9.58 6.05 -2.49
N GLN A 407 8.54 5.90 -3.32
CA GLN A 407 7.74 4.68 -3.38
C GLN A 407 8.36 3.60 -4.28
N THR A 408 8.03 2.34 -4.00
CA THR A 408 8.31 1.22 -4.91
C THR A 408 7.67 1.46 -6.28
N GLN A 409 8.39 1.14 -7.34
CA GLN A 409 7.94 1.39 -8.71
C GLN A 409 6.73 0.54 -9.07
N PRO A 410 5.82 1.02 -9.95
CA PRO A 410 4.76 0.18 -10.47
C PRO A 410 5.30 -1.08 -11.16
N ALA A 411 6.38 -0.98 -11.93
CA ALA A 411 6.98 -2.13 -12.63
C ALA A 411 7.53 -3.18 -11.66
N GLN A 412 8.20 -2.75 -10.60
CA GLN A 412 8.72 -3.63 -9.56
C GLN A 412 7.57 -4.24 -8.73
N SER A 413 6.59 -3.43 -8.31
CA SER A 413 5.39 -3.91 -7.63
C SER A 413 4.60 -4.89 -8.50
N ALA A 414 4.52 -4.64 -9.81
CA ALA A 414 3.86 -5.53 -10.76
C ALA A 414 4.64 -6.83 -10.94
N ALA A 415 5.96 -6.80 -11.12
CA ALA A 415 6.79 -8.00 -11.18
C ALA A 415 6.63 -8.86 -9.92
N GLN A 416 6.69 -8.25 -8.74
CA GLN A 416 6.47 -8.94 -7.46
C GLN A 416 5.06 -9.53 -7.40
N TRP A 417 4.04 -8.73 -7.71
CA TRP A 417 2.67 -9.21 -7.71
C TRP A 417 2.45 -10.36 -8.71
N LEU A 418 3.04 -10.30 -9.91
CA LEU A 418 2.94 -11.36 -10.92
C LEU A 418 3.57 -12.66 -10.41
N ALA A 419 4.75 -12.59 -9.77
CA ALA A 419 5.39 -13.73 -9.12
C ALA A 419 4.53 -14.29 -7.96
N ASP A 420 3.88 -13.40 -7.20
CA ASP A 420 3.06 -13.79 -6.06
C ASP A 420 1.64 -14.21 -6.42
N ASN A 421 1.13 -13.95 -7.62
CA ASN A 421 -0.30 -14.14 -7.93
C ASN A 421 -0.56 -14.95 -9.19
N LEU A 422 0.40 -15.14 -10.09
CA LEU A 422 0.16 -16.00 -11.25
C LEU A 422 0.42 -17.47 -10.90
N PRO A 423 -0.38 -18.41 -11.46
CA PRO A 423 -0.02 -19.82 -11.47
C PRO A 423 1.34 -20.06 -12.15
N GLU A 424 2.08 -21.09 -11.72
CA GLU A 424 3.40 -21.44 -12.29
C GLU A 424 3.32 -21.84 -13.78
N ASP A 425 2.17 -22.36 -14.24
CA ASP A 425 1.91 -22.72 -15.63
C ASP A 425 1.27 -21.60 -16.45
N ALA A 426 1.10 -20.40 -15.88
CA ALA A 426 0.47 -19.28 -16.55
C ALA A 426 1.26 -18.84 -17.79
N THR A 427 0.54 -18.55 -18.87
CA THR A 427 1.12 -17.83 -20.03
C THR A 427 0.92 -16.33 -19.82
N LEU A 428 2.01 -15.56 -19.88
CA LEU A 428 1.99 -14.11 -19.70
C LEU A 428 2.36 -13.39 -21.00
N HIS A 429 1.38 -12.72 -21.61
CA HIS A 429 1.62 -11.78 -22.69
C HIS A 429 2.03 -10.42 -22.12
N HIS A 430 3.13 -9.85 -22.58
CA HIS A 430 3.60 -8.56 -22.06
C HIS A 430 3.99 -7.60 -23.17
N GLY A 431 3.70 -6.31 -22.95
CA GLY A 431 4.23 -5.22 -23.76
C GLY A 431 5.76 -5.07 -23.60
N PRO A 432 6.42 -4.32 -24.50
CA PRO A 432 7.87 -4.12 -24.46
C PRO A 432 8.34 -3.38 -23.19
N SER A 433 7.50 -2.54 -22.59
CA SER A 433 7.82 -1.84 -21.32
C SER A 433 7.16 -2.48 -20.08
N ALA A 434 6.49 -3.63 -20.24
CA ALA A 434 5.84 -4.34 -19.15
C ALA A 434 6.81 -5.34 -18.49
N PRO A 435 6.74 -5.53 -17.16
CA PRO A 435 7.57 -6.50 -16.47
C PRO A 435 7.21 -7.95 -16.85
N GLN A 436 8.20 -8.81 -16.78
CA GLN A 436 8.06 -10.26 -16.93
C GLN A 436 7.78 -10.92 -15.57
N ALA A 437 7.16 -12.10 -15.60
CA ALA A 437 6.95 -12.93 -14.42
C ALA A 437 7.95 -14.09 -14.41
N PRO A 438 8.83 -14.23 -13.39
CA PRO A 438 9.89 -15.23 -13.38
C PRO A 438 9.41 -16.68 -13.51
N GLN A 439 8.21 -16.97 -13.00
CA GLN A 439 7.64 -18.31 -12.97
C GLN A 439 6.75 -18.61 -14.17
N ALA A 440 6.30 -17.59 -14.92
CA ALA A 440 5.34 -17.75 -16.01
C ALA A 440 6.03 -17.94 -17.37
N GLN A 441 5.28 -18.47 -18.34
CA GLN A 441 5.71 -18.51 -19.74
C GLN A 441 5.52 -17.13 -20.39
N ASN A 442 6.59 -16.34 -20.44
CA ASN A 442 6.57 -14.98 -20.97
C ASN A 442 6.56 -14.96 -22.50
N GLN A 443 5.58 -14.29 -23.09
CA GLN A 443 5.45 -14.10 -24.54
C GLN A 443 5.28 -12.60 -24.89
N PRO A 444 6.04 -12.06 -25.85
CA PRO A 444 5.85 -10.67 -26.27
C PRO A 444 4.52 -10.50 -27.01
N LEU A 445 3.77 -9.45 -26.67
CA LEU A 445 2.44 -9.17 -27.24
C LEU A 445 2.47 -8.99 -28.78
N ALA A 446 3.56 -8.44 -29.32
CA ALA A 446 3.72 -8.16 -30.75
C ALA A 446 3.70 -9.40 -31.67
N ARG A 447 3.77 -10.62 -31.12
CA ARG A 447 3.72 -11.88 -31.88
C ARG A 447 2.32 -12.48 -31.98
N LEU A 448 1.30 -11.85 -31.41
CA LEU A 448 -0.06 -12.35 -31.47
C LEU A 448 -0.70 -11.99 -32.81
N GLU A 449 -0.90 -12.99 -33.66
CA GLU A 449 -1.80 -12.92 -34.80
C GLU A 449 -3.19 -12.51 -34.29
N THR A 450 -3.79 -11.46 -34.86
CA THR A 450 -5.11 -10.95 -34.45
C THR A 450 -6.23 -11.98 -34.52
N ASP A 451 -6.01 -13.04 -35.29
CA ASP A 451 -7.05 -13.97 -35.67
C ASP A 451 -7.11 -15.19 -34.74
N ARG A 452 -6.15 -15.33 -33.81
CA ARG A 452 -6.19 -16.41 -32.81
C ARG A 452 -6.90 -15.93 -31.54
N PRO A 453 -7.94 -16.63 -31.08
CA PRO A 453 -8.53 -16.36 -29.78
C PRO A 453 -7.47 -16.57 -28.70
N PHE A 454 -7.39 -15.63 -27.76
CA PHE A 454 -6.50 -15.77 -26.61
C PHE A 454 -6.89 -17.04 -25.83
N ALA A 455 -5.90 -17.87 -25.50
CA ALA A 455 -6.14 -19.07 -24.74
C ALA A 455 -6.74 -18.70 -23.37
N ALA A 456 -7.83 -19.38 -23.00
CA ALA A 456 -8.42 -19.23 -21.67
C ALA A 456 -7.36 -19.62 -20.62
N GLY A 457 -7.13 -18.74 -19.63
CA GLY A 457 -6.09 -18.93 -18.61
C GLY A 457 -4.76 -18.21 -18.88
N ALA A 458 -4.61 -17.56 -20.04
CA ALA A 458 -3.51 -16.63 -20.27
C ALA A 458 -3.77 -15.26 -19.62
N TYR A 459 -2.70 -14.53 -19.36
CA TYR A 459 -2.72 -13.20 -18.75
C TYR A 459 -2.03 -12.20 -19.66
N THR A 460 -2.41 -10.92 -19.56
CA THR A 460 -1.83 -9.85 -20.37
C THR A 460 -1.45 -8.67 -19.49
N VAL A 461 -0.22 -8.18 -19.63
CA VAL A 461 0.28 -6.99 -18.92
C VAL A 461 0.53 -5.87 -19.93
N LEU A 462 -0.20 -4.78 -19.75
CA LEU A 462 -0.11 -3.59 -20.59
C LEU A 462 0.51 -2.44 -19.78
N SER A 463 1.39 -1.68 -20.44
CA SER A 463 1.96 -0.44 -19.90
C SER A 463 1.34 0.77 -20.58
N ALA A 464 1.00 1.79 -19.79
CA ALA A 464 0.55 3.09 -20.30
C ALA A 464 1.57 3.69 -21.25
N ARG A 465 2.87 3.45 -21.03
CA ARG A 465 3.92 3.93 -21.91
C ARG A 465 3.84 3.33 -23.31
N ASP A 466 3.47 2.05 -23.39
CA ASP A 466 3.28 1.36 -24.66
C ASP A 466 1.96 1.82 -25.30
N ALA A 467 0.89 1.88 -24.51
CA ALA A 467 -0.43 2.33 -24.97
C ALA A 467 -0.40 3.79 -25.49
N ASP A 468 0.26 4.71 -24.80
CA ASP A 468 0.33 6.12 -25.19
C ASP A 468 1.10 6.39 -26.50
N ARG A 469 1.80 5.39 -27.03
CA ARG A 469 2.43 5.44 -28.36
C ARG A 469 1.48 4.93 -29.45
N LEU A 470 0.49 4.15 -29.07
CA LEU A 470 -0.43 3.44 -29.95
C LEU A 470 -1.75 4.18 -30.18
N PHE A 471 -2.09 5.19 -29.35
CA PHE A 471 -3.33 5.94 -29.48
C PHE A 471 -3.13 7.44 -29.76
N ARG A 472 -4.03 8.01 -30.55
CA ARG A 472 -4.09 9.44 -30.85
C ARG A 472 -4.59 10.21 -29.61
N PRO A 473 -3.86 11.21 -29.08
CA PRO A 473 -4.23 11.87 -27.82
C PRO A 473 -5.53 12.66 -27.88
N TRP A 474 -5.87 13.21 -29.04
CA TRP A 474 -7.03 14.08 -29.21
C TRP A 474 -8.32 13.31 -29.45
N THR A 475 -8.26 12.28 -30.30
CA THR A 475 -9.43 11.49 -30.71
C THR A 475 -9.57 10.17 -29.96
N GLY A 476 -8.49 9.68 -29.31
CA GLY A 476 -8.46 8.36 -28.70
C GLY A 476 -8.51 7.20 -29.71
N ARG A 477 -8.34 7.49 -31.01
CA ARG A 477 -8.32 6.46 -32.07
C ARG A 477 -6.97 5.74 -32.08
N ALA A 478 -7.00 4.47 -32.43
CA ALA A 478 -5.83 3.65 -32.68
C ALA A 478 -4.96 4.22 -33.83
N TYR A 479 -3.62 4.16 -33.71
CA TYR A 479 -2.71 4.40 -34.84
C TYR A 479 -2.65 3.19 -35.78
N ASP A 480 -2.67 1.98 -35.22
CA ASP A 480 -2.45 0.73 -35.94
C ASP A 480 -3.26 -0.44 -35.32
N GLN A 481 -3.07 -1.64 -35.88
CA GLN A 481 -3.71 -2.87 -35.40
C GLN A 481 -3.28 -3.25 -33.98
N ALA A 482 -2.06 -2.92 -33.56
CA ALA A 482 -1.59 -3.18 -32.20
C ALA A 482 -2.36 -2.32 -31.19
N ALA A 483 -2.63 -1.06 -31.51
CA ALA A 483 -3.49 -0.19 -30.71
C ALA A 483 -4.92 -0.75 -30.59
N GLU A 484 -5.47 -1.27 -31.68
CA GLU A 484 -6.76 -1.97 -31.66
C GLU A 484 -6.74 -3.20 -30.76
N GLN A 485 -5.67 -4.00 -30.79
CA GLN A 485 -5.50 -5.12 -29.85
C GLN A 485 -5.47 -4.63 -28.39
N TYR A 486 -4.75 -3.55 -28.08
CA TYR A 486 -4.74 -2.97 -26.72
C TYR A 486 -6.14 -2.56 -26.28
N ARG A 487 -6.92 -1.93 -27.17
CA ARG A 487 -8.31 -1.55 -26.90
C ARG A 487 -9.18 -2.78 -26.68
N LEU A 488 -9.08 -3.78 -27.55
CA LEU A 488 -9.82 -5.04 -27.42
C LEU A 488 -9.50 -5.75 -26.10
N ILE A 489 -8.24 -5.78 -25.67
CA ILE A 489 -7.85 -6.34 -24.37
C ILE A 489 -8.49 -5.51 -23.25
N ALA A 490 -8.32 -4.19 -23.25
CA ALA A 490 -8.84 -3.33 -22.19
C ALA A 490 -10.37 -3.37 -22.07
N ASP A 491 -11.09 -3.49 -23.19
CA ASP A 491 -12.55 -3.47 -23.24
C ASP A 491 -13.17 -4.86 -22.98
N ASN A 492 -12.52 -5.94 -23.41
CA ASN A 492 -13.09 -7.29 -23.34
C ASN A 492 -12.55 -8.14 -22.20
N PHE A 493 -11.34 -7.88 -21.71
CA PHE A 493 -10.69 -8.74 -20.72
C PHE A 493 -10.90 -8.26 -19.30
N GLN A 494 -10.92 -9.22 -18.36
CA GLN A 494 -11.10 -8.95 -16.95
C GLN A 494 -9.86 -8.23 -16.39
N PRO A 495 -9.98 -6.96 -15.93
CA PRO A 495 -8.91 -6.34 -15.17
C PRO A 495 -8.79 -7.03 -13.82
N ILE A 496 -7.58 -7.50 -13.48
CA ILE A 496 -7.30 -8.18 -12.21
C ILE A 496 -6.39 -7.36 -11.30
N LYS A 497 -5.58 -6.45 -11.85
CA LYS A 497 -4.73 -5.54 -11.07
C LYS A 497 -4.36 -4.29 -11.86
N THR A 498 -4.14 -3.17 -11.17
CA THR A 498 -3.59 -1.95 -11.76
C THR A 498 -2.57 -1.36 -10.82
N PHE A 499 -1.40 -1.02 -11.36
CA PHE A 499 -0.32 -0.37 -10.64
C PHE A 499 -0.21 1.05 -11.17
N ASP A 500 -0.73 2.01 -10.41
CA ASP A 500 -0.68 3.41 -10.76
C ASP A 500 -0.35 4.27 -9.52
N LEU A 501 0.86 4.81 -9.47
CA LEU A 501 1.25 5.72 -8.39
C LEU A 501 0.64 7.11 -8.58
N LYS A 502 0.19 7.50 -9.77
CA LYS A 502 -0.42 8.82 -10.03
C LYS A 502 -1.92 8.85 -9.69
N ASP A 503 -2.53 7.67 -9.56
CA ASP A 503 -3.91 7.48 -9.13
C ASP A 503 -4.91 8.26 -10.00
N MET A 504 -4.82 7.98 -11.29
CA MET A 504 -5.64 8.62 -12.29
C MET A 504 -7.10 8.17 -12.15
N PRO A 505 -8.08 9.09 -12.30
CA PRO A 505 -9.47 8.67 -12.42
C PRO A 505 -9.60 7.71 -13.61
N PRO A 506 -10.52 6.74 -13.59
CA PRO A 506 -10.63 5.72 -14.64
C PRO A 506 -10.71 6.30 -16.07
N GLN A 507 -11.33 7.48 -16.23
CA GLN A 507 -11.40 8.19 -17.51
C GLN A 507 -10.03 8.71 -18.02
N ALA A 508 -9.11 9.03 -17.10
CA ALA A 508 -7.76 9.49 -17.42
C ALA A 508 -6.77 8.33 -17.58
N GLN A 509 -7.15 7.11 -17.20
CA GLN A 509 -6.37 5.89 -17.48
C GLN A 509 -6.54 5.40 -18.93
N ARG A 510 -7.36 6.09 -19.74
CA ARG A 510 -7.53 5.73 -21.15
C ARG A 510 -6.24 5.97 -21.93
N PRO A 511 -5.86 5.04 -22.84
CA PRO A 511 -4.70 5.18 -23.69
C PRO A 511 -4.65 6.53 -24.44
N GLY A 512 -3.45 7.09 -24.58
CA GLY A 512 -3.17 8.27 -25.39
C GLY A 512 -3.06 9.58 -24.60
N ARG A 513 -3.39 9.61 -23.30
CA ARG A 513 -3.24 10.80 -22.46
C ARG A 513 -1.98 10.71 -21.60
N ARG A 514 -0.86 11.14 -22.17
CA ARG A 514 0.42 11.23 -21.43
C ARG A 514 0.31 12.21 -20.29
N ARG A 515 0.83 11.82 -19.12
CA ARG A 515 0.96 12.71 -17.96
C ARG A 515 2.34 12.71 -17.38
N PHE A 516 2.73 13.88 -16.91
CA PHE A 516 4.01 14.13 -16.28
C PHE A 516 4.13 13.46 -14.90
N PRO A 517 5.30 12.91 -14.54
CA PRO A 517 6.45 12.60 -15.40
C PRO A 517 6.20 11.29 -16.14
N GLU A 518 6.44 11.21 -17.46
CA GLU A 518 6.14 10.00 -18.26
C GLU A 518 6.91 8.78 -17.74
N ALA A 519 8.18 8.99 -17.38
CA ALA A 519 9.08 7.93 -16.89
C ALA A 519 8.85 7.54 -15.42
N LEU A 520 8.29 8.43 -14.60
CA LEU A 520 7.90 8.10 -13.24
C LEU A 520 6.50 7.47 -13.29
N SER A 521 6.44 6.15 -13.15
CA SER A 521 5.19 5.42 -13.01
C SER A 521 4.29 5.39 -14.26
N PRO A 522 4.66 4.63 -15.32
CA PRO A 522 3.65 4.20 -16.27
C PRO A 522 2.61 3.37 -15.51
N SER A 523 1.33 3.67 -15.70
CA SER A 523 0.28 2.80 -15.18
C SER A 523 0.43 1.43 -15.84
N LEU A 524 0.47 0.37 -15.04
CA LEU A 524 0.48 -1.00 -15.53
C LEU A 524 -0.87 -1.62 -15.24
N TRP A 525 -1.43 -2.31 -16.22
CA TRP A 525 -2.68 -3.03 -16.07
C TRP A 525 -2.42 -4.51 -16.34
N VAL A 526 -2.92 -5.35 -15.44
CA VAL A 526 -2.92 -6.79 -15.61
C VAL A 526 -4.34 -7.23 -15.89
N TYR A 527 -4.50 -7.95 -16.99
CA TYR A 527 -5.75 -8.55 -17.43
C TYR A 527 -5.60 -10.07 -17.39
N ALA A 528 -6.67 -10.74 -16.97
CA ALA A 528 -6.86 -12.14 -17.31
C ALA A 528 -7.60 -12.21 -18.64
N ASN A 529 -7.22 -13.11 -19.53
CA ASN A 529 -7.85 -13.29 -20.85
C ASN A 529 -9.21 -14.02 -20.71
N LEU A 530 -10.10 -13.42 -19.93
CA LEU A 530 -11.44 -13.85 -19.58
C LEU A 530 -12.39 -12.66 -19.78
N PRO A 531 -13.66 -12.86 -20.15
CA PRO A 531 -14.61 -11.78 -20.32
C PRO A 531 -14.72 -10.90 -19.06
N ALA A 532 -14.70 -9.59 -19.23
CA ALA A 532 -14.88 -8.65 -18.13
C ALA A 532 -16.22 -8.86 -17.42
N ARG A 533 -16.17 -9.14 -16.11
CA ARG A 533 -17.32 -9.30 -15.22
C ARG A 533 -17.17 -8.36 -14.02
N PRO A 534 -18.02 -7.32 -13.88
CA PRO A 534 -17.95 -6.45 -12.72
C PRO A 534 -18.43 -7.21 -11.47
N ILE A 535 -17.68 -7.10 -10.37
CA ILE A 535 -18.06 -7.72 -9.10
C ILE A 535 -19.27 -6.97 -8.53
N GLY A 536 -20.44 -7.62 -8.56
CA GLY A 536 -21.71 -7.08 -8.07
C GLY A 536 -22.04 -7.46 -6.63
N GLN A 537 -21.50 -8.58 -6.14
CA GLN A 537 -21.75 -9.10 -4.79
C GLN A 537 -20.42 -9.36 -4.07
N PRO A 538 -19.81 -8.34 -3.43
CA PRO A 538 -18.57 -8.53 -2.67
C PRO A 538 -18.77 -9.55 -1.53
N LEU A 539 -17.75 -10.38 -1.29
CA LEU A 539 -17.78 -11.40 -0.23
C LEU A 539 -17.14 -10.96 1.10
N GLY A 540 -16.37 -9.86 1.12
CA GLY A 540 -15.62 -9.45 2.32
C GLY A 540 -14.58 -10.50 2.74
N LEU A 541 -13.90 -11.12 1.77
CA LEU A 541 -12.87 -12.11 2.02
C LEU A 541 -11.56 -11.43 2.34
N THR A 542 -10.84 -11.98 3.32
CA THR A 542 -9.43 -11.64 3.55
C THR A 542 -8.56 -12.63 2.79
N PRO A 543 -7.82 -12.20 1.74
CA PRO A 543 -7.03 -13.12 0.93
C PRO A 543 -5.90 -13.81 1.70
N ALA A 544 -5.35 -14.87 1.11
CA ALA A 544 -4.11 -15.46 1.58
C ALA A 544 -2.97 -14.43 1.53
N PRO A 545 -2.03 -14.44 2.49
CA PRO A 545 -0.93 -13.46 2.53
C PRO A 545 0.00 -13.59 1.31
N SER A 546 0.51 -12.46 0.82
CA SER A 546 1.74 -12.41 0.00
C SER A 546 2.95 -12.02 0.85
N LEU A 547 4.16 -12.40 0.44
CA LEU A 547 5.40 -12.34 1.24
C LEU A 547 5.55 -11.04 2.05
N GLY A 548 5.49 -11.17 3.39
CA GLY A 548 5.34 -10.06 4.34
C GLY A 548 6.62 -9.38 4.82
N ARG A 549 7.80 -9.77 4.32
CA ARG A 549 9.11 -9.38 4.92
C ARG A 549 9.76 -8.15 4.29
N LEU A 550 9.14 -7.53 3.29
CA LEU A 550 9.68 -6.31 2.70
C LEU A 550 9.64 -5.16 3.72
N PRO A 551 10.75 -4.43 3.94
CA PRO A 551 10.78 -3.28 4.84
C PRO A 551 9.90 -2.13 4.32
N HIS A 552 9.66 -2.07 3.01
CA HIS A 552 8.73 -1.14 2.38
C HIS A 552 8.00 -1.83 1.22
N ASN A 553 6.68 -1.67 1.14
CA ASN A 553 5.88 -2.12 -0.01
C ASN A 553 4.73 -1.16 -0.30
N VAL A 554 4.35 -1.04 -1.57
CA VAL A 554 3.17 -0.28 -2.02
C VAL A 554 2.04 -1.27 -2.31
N CYS A 555 0.92 -1.15 -1.62
CA CYS A 555 -0.21 -2.07 -1.71
C CYS A 555 -1.34 -1.45 -2.54
N TYR A 556 -1.60 -1.98 -3.73
CA TYR A 556 -2.62 -1.44 -4.64
C TYR A 556 -3.98 -2.11 -4.40
N ARG A 557 -5.00 -1.33 -4.03
CA ARG A 557 -6.32 -1.81 -3.56
C ARG A 557 -7.44 -1.73 -4.60
N ASN A 558 -7.11 -1.75 -5.89
CA ASN A 558 -8.07 -1.49 -6.97
C ASN A 558 -8.82 -2.75 -7.49
N ALA A 559 -8.42 -3.96 -7.11
CA ALA A 559 -9.11 -5.22 -7.42
C ALA A 559 -8.75 -6.32 -6.38
N PRO A 560 -9.05 -6.12 -5.09
CA PRO A 560 -8.54 -6.97 -4.01
C PRO A 560 -9.02 -8.43 -4.08
N ALA A 561 -10.15 -8.71 -4.78
CA ALA A 561 -10.68 -10.07 -4.90
C ALA A 561 -9.80 -11.05 -5.69
N TYR A 562 -8.95 -10.53 -6.57
CA TYR A 562 -8.05 -11.33 -7.42
C TYR A 562 -6.58 -11.14 -7.04
N SER A 563 -6.31 -10.67 -5.82
CA SER A 563 -4.96 -10.49 -5.30
C SER A 563 -4.83 -11.17 -3.94
N ARG A 564 -3.69 -11.81 -3.72
CA ARG A 564 -3.19 -12.13 -2.38
C ARG A 564 -2.99 -10.84 -1.57
N ASP A 565 -2.98 -10.98 -0.26
CA ASP A 565 -2.96 -9.88 0.69
C ASP A 565 -1.54 -9.35 0.88
N ASP A 566 -1.24 -8.26 0.17
CA ASP A 566 0.02 -7.51 0.21
C ASP A 566 0.12 -6.53 1.39
N THR A 567 -0.91 -6.47 2.24
CA THR A 567 -0.95 -5.60 3.42
C THR A 567 -0.33 -6.24 4.67
N VAL A 568 0.01 -7.52 4.60
CA VAL A 568 0.64 -8.24 5.72
C VAL A 568 2.07 -7.78 5.90
N ILE A 569 2.43 -7.57 7.15
CA ILE A 569 3.75 -7.18 7.65
C ILE A 569 4.21 -8.29 8.58
N ASP A 570 5.36 -8.87 8.29
CA ASP A 570 6.02 -9.89 9.10
C ASP A 570 7.37 -9.35 9.59
N LEU A 571 7.49 -9.15 10.90
CA LEU A 571 8.69 -8.67 11.59
C LEU A 571 9.24 -9.78 12.50
N PRO A 572 9.92 -10.81 11.96
CA PRO A 572 10.40 -11.96 12.73
C PRO A 572 11.37 -11.57 13.85
N ASP A 573 12.26 -10.61 13.61
CA ASP A 573 13.25 -10.13 14.57
C ASP A 573 12.96 -8.69 15.05
N GLY A 574 11.70 -8.27 14.95
CA GLY A 574 11.29 -6.89 15.20
C GLY A 574 11.69 -5.93 14.06
N GLY A 575 11.96 -4.67 14.40
CA GLY A 575 12.40 -3.67 13.43
C GLY A 575 11.26 -2.79 12.93
N VAL A 576 11.33 -2.35 11.67
CA VAL A 576 10.38 -1.41 11.08
C VAL A 576 10.01 -1.85 9.67
N ALA A 577 8.72 -1.90 9.40
CA ALA A 577 8.20 -2.05 8.04
C ALA A 577 7.18 -0.96 7.73
N THR A 578 7.07 -0.60 6.45
CA THR A 578 6.10 0.37 5.94
C THR A 578 5.27 -0.27 4.83
N ARG A 579 3.96 0.00 4.85
CA ARG A 579 3.04 -0.32 3.77
C ARG A 579 2.37 0.96 3.31
N THR A 580 2.55 1.32 2.04
CA THR A 580 1.86 2.47 1.45
C THR A 580 0.65 1.98 0.68
N LEU A 581 -0.54 2.16 1.25
CA LEU A 581 -1.76 1.77 0.55
C LEU A 581 -2.08 2.78 -0.56
N ARG A 582 -2.39 2.26 -1.76
CA ARG A 582 -2.95 3.02 -2.89
C ARG A 582 -4.35 2.52 -3.16
N ALA A 583 -5.33 3.29 -2.70
CA ALA A 583 -6.74 2.93 -2.82
C ALA A 583 -7.38 3.54 -4.07
N ALA A 584 -8.28 2.80 -4.72
CA ALA A 584 -9.04 3.34 -5.86
C ALA A 584 -10.05 4.42 -5.44
N ARG A 585 -10.45 4.43 -4.17
CA ARG A 585 -11.36 5.41 -3.55
C ARG A 585 -10.74 5.94 -2.27
N PRO A 586 -11.11 7.15 -1.80
CA PRO A 586 -10.74 7.60 -0.47
C PRO A 586 -11.15 6.56 0.58
N LEU A 587 -10.27 6.33 1.54
CA LEU A 587 -10.54 5.54 2.73
C LEU A 587 -10.82 6.50 3.88
N ASP A 588 -11.78 6.15 4.74
CA ASP A 588 -12.11 6.92 5.95
C ASP A 588 -11.28 6.45 7.14
N ALA A 589 -11.10 5.14 7.26
CA ALA A 589 -10.31 4.51 8.31
C ALA A 589 -9.57 3.27 7.82
N LEU A 590 -8.54 2.89 8.56
CA LEU A 590 -7.77 1.66 8.42
C LEU A 590 -7.82 0.92 9.76
N VAL A 591 -7.98 -0.38 9.73
CA VAL A 591 -7.81 -1.21 10.93
C VAL A 591 -6.51 -1.98 10.80
N VAL A 592 -5.66 -1.89 11.83
CA VAL A 592 -4.43 -2.65 11.92
C VAL A 592 -4.60 -3.73 12.96
N GLU A 593 -4.48 -4.99 12.56
CA GLU A 593 -4.42 -6.13 13.46
C GLU A 593 -2.96 -6.52 13.66
N ALA A 594 -2.37 -6.18 14.80
CA ALA A 594 -1.01 -6.57 15.17
C ALA A 594 -1.04 -7.70 16.20
N VAL A 595 -0.14 -8.67 16.06
CA VAL A 595 -0.05 -9.85 16.91
C VAL A 595 1.39 -10.10 17.27
N ASN A 596 1.66 -10.30 18.56
CA ASN A 596 2.94 -10.81 19.02
C ASN A 596 2.94 -12.34 18.99
N LEU A 597 3.83 -12.91 18.21
CA LEU A 597 3.97 -14.36 18.04
C LEU A 597 5.09 -14.95 18.88
N ASP A 598 5.84 -14.08 19.57
CA ASP A 598 6.97 -14.46 20.39
C ASP A 598 6.55 -14.88 21.80
N GLU A 599 7.47 -15.50 22.55
CA GLU A 599 7.19 -15.97 23.93
C GLU A 599 7.26 -14.85 24.98
N LYS A 600 7.75 -13.68 24.59
CA LYS A 600 7.96 -12.53 25.48
C LYS A 600 7.15 -11.33 25.00
N PRO A 601 6.75 -10.42 25.90
CA PRO A 601 6.03 -9.20 25.51
C PRO A 601 6.80 -8.38 24.46
N ALA A 602 6.09 -7.84 23.48
CA ALA A 602 6.65 -7.02 22.41
C ALA A 602 6.02 -5.63 22.42
N VAL A 603 6.84 -4.57 22.40
CA VAL A 603 6.34 -3.21 22.18
C VAL A 603 6.16 -2.99 20.69
N VAL A 604 4.91 -2.80 20.26
CA VAL A 604 4.53 -2.55 18.87
C VAL A 604 4.13 -1.09 18.72
N GLY A 605 4.68 -0.41 17.72
CA GLY A 605 4.35 0.95 17.33
C GLY A 605 3.66 0.98 15.97
N LEU A 606 2.65 1.83 15.84
CA LEU A 606 1.94 2.12 14.60
C LEU A 606 2.04 3.62 14.33
N ALA A 607 2.39 4.01 13.11
CA ALA A 607 2.42 5.41 12.71
C ALA A 607 1.85 5.60 11.30
N GLN A 608 1.04 6.65 11.12
CA GLN A 608 0.61 7.10 9.79
C GLN A 608 1.11 8.52 9.55
N GLY A 609 2.13 8.68 8.70
CA GLY A 609 2.82 9.95 8.54
C GLY A 609 3.61 10.37 9.81
N PRO A 610 3.97 11.65 9.95
CA PRO A 610 4.80 12.14 11.06
C PRO A 610 4.08 12.24 12.41
N ASP A 611 2.76 12.49 12.43
CA ASP A 611 2.07 13.01 13.64
C ASP A 611 1.12 12.02 14.33
N ASN A 612 1.03 10.76 13.88
CA ASN A 612 0.06 9.78 14.41
C ASN A 612 0.74 8.50 14.90
N ALA A 613 1.67 8.61 15.85
CA ALA A 613 2.29 7.43 16.46
C ALA A 613 1.45 6.94 17.65
N GLN A 614 1.10 5.65 17.63
CA GLN A 614 0.54 4.91 18.76
C GLN A 614 1.48 3.76 19.08
N SER A 615 1.57 3.36 20.36
CA SER A 615 2.30 2.15 20.73
C SER A 615 1.56 1.36 21.79
N GLN A 616 1.72 0.03 21.72
CA GLN A 616 1.12 -0.91 22.66
C GLN A 616 2.07 -2.07 22.91
N THR A 617 2.22 -2.44 24.18
CA THR A 617 2.87 -3.72 24.56
C THR A 617 1.88 -4.85 24.34
N LEU A 618 2.29 -5.84 23.55
CA LEU A 618 1.53 -7.04 23.24
C LEU A 618 2.12 -8.25 23.94
N GLU A 619 1.29 -8.96 24.69
CA GLU A 619 1.63 -10.26 25.26
C GLU A 619 1.68 -11.36 24.18
N PRO A 620 2.35 -12.50 24.43
CA PRO A 620 2.35 -13.65 23.53
C PRO A 620 0.94 -14.06 23.09
N GLY A 621 0.69 -14.09 21.78
CA GLY A 621 -0.61 -14.41 21.18
C GLY A 621 -1.69 -13.32 21.31
N GLN A 622 -1.37 -12.16 21.90
CA GLN A 622 -2.31 -11.04 22.01
C GLN A 622 -2.47 -10.34 20.66
N VAL A 623 -3.73 -10.06 20.31
CA VAL A 623 -4.09 -9.29 19.12
C VAL A 623 -4.43 -7.86 19.53
N TRP A 624 -3.72 -6.89 18.99
CA TRP A 624 -4.08 -5.48 19.06
C TRP A 624 -4.76 -5.05 17.77
N ARG A 625 -6.00 -4.56 17.90
CA ARG A 625 -6.75 -3.94 16.82
C ARG A 625 -6.75 -2.42 16.99
N ALA A 626 -6.02 -1.72 16.13
CA ALA A 626 -5.96 -0.27 16.13
C ALA A 626 -6.81 0.29 14.99
N LEU A 627 -7.79 1.14 15.31
CA LEU A 627 -8.50 1.95 14.33
C LEU A 627 -7.70 3.24 14.07
N ILE A 628 -7.25 3.42 12.84
CA ILE A 628 -6.44 4.56 12.42
C ILE A 628 -7.24 5.36 11.39
N PRO A 629 -7.55 6.65 11.64
CA PRO A 629 -8.17 7.50 10.63
C PRO A 629 -7.28 7.58 9.39
N ALA A 630 -7.83 7.33 8.20
CA ALA A 630 -7.02 7.27 6.98
C ALA A 630 -6.67 8.67 6.49
N ARG A 631 -5.40 9.08 6.66
CA ARG A 631 -4.90 10.38 6.19
C ARG A 631 -4.01 10.24 4.96
N ASN A 632 -4.31 11.05 3.94
CA ASN A 632 -3.46 11.17 2.76
C ASN A 632 -2.08 11.70 3.20
N TRP A 633 -1.02 10.99 2.84
CA TRP A 633 0.33 11.47 3.06
C TRP A 633 1.23 11.23 1.83
N PRO A 634 1.88 12.28 1.30
CA PRO A 634 1.69 13.68 1.66
C PRO A 634 0.25 14.12 1.37
N PRO A 635 -0.27 15.16 2.06
CA PRO A 635 -1.64 15.63 1.81
C PRO A 635 -1.87 16.06 0.35
N THR A 636 -0.78 16.30 -0.38
CA THR A 636 -0.74 16.63 -1.80
C THR A 636 -1.20 15.50 -2.70
N THR A 637 -1.03 14.25 -2.27
CA THR A 637 -1.19 13.07 -3.12
C THR A 637 -2.38 12.28 -2.60
N PRO A 638 -3.56 12.42 -3.24
CA PRO A 638 -4.76 11.78 -2.75
C PRO A 638 -4.63 10.25 -2.77
N ARG A 639 -5.36 9.59 -1.87
CA ARG A 639 -5.49 8.14 -1.76
C ARG A 639 -4.17 7.41 -1.51
N VAL A 640 -3.20 8.09 -0.90
CA VAL A 640 -1.93 7.48 -0.44
C VAL A 640 -1.90 7.42 1.07
N TYR A 641 -1.85 6.21 1.63
CA TYR A 641 -1.91 6.00 3.07
C TYR A 641 -0.70 5.19 3.55
N PRO A 642 0.43 5.85 3.87
CA PRO A 642 1.60 5.17 4.41
C PRO A 642 1.39 4.79 5.87
N LEU A 643 1.40 3.51 6.15
CA LEU A 643 1.38 2.96 7.50
C LEU A 643 2.74 2.34 7.83
N LYS A 644 3.35 2.82 8.91
CA LYS A 644 4.57 2.27 9.49
C LYS A 644 4.22 1.42 10.70
N VAL A 645 4.74 0.20 10.73
CA VAL A 645 4.68 -0.70 11.89
C VAL A 645 6.10 -0.91 12.38
N SER A 646 6.30 -0.78 13.68
CA SER A 646 7.58 -1.03 14.33
C SER A 646 7.41 -2.00 15.49
N ALA A 647 8.39 -2.87 15.70
CA ALA A 647 8.45 -3.78 16.83
C ALA A 647 9.84 -3.72 17.49
N GLN A 648 9.89 -3.94 18.81
CA GLN A 648 11.16 -4.03 19.54
C GLN A 648 12.09 -5.09 18.90
N PRO A 649 13.40 -4.84 18.77
CA PRO A 649 14.35 -5.83 18.23
C PRO A 649 14.28 -7.17 18.98
N GLY A 650 14.36 -8.27 18.23
CA GLY A 650 14.25 -9.64 18.76
C GLY A 650 12.84 -10.02 19.19
N ARG A 651 11.81 -9.45 18.54
CA ARG A 651 10.40 -9.78 18.76
C ARG A 651 9.68 -10.11 17.47
N HIS A 652 9.10 -11.30 17.37
CA HIS A 652 8.28 -11.70 16.24
C HIS A 652 6.89 -11.06 16.30
N VAL A 653 6.67 -10.04 15.48
CA VAL A 653 5.37 -9.36 15.35
C VAL A 653 4.85 -9.48 13.92
N VAL A 654 3.57 -9.85 13.80
CA VAL A 654 2.84 -9.80 12.54
C VAL A 654 1.81 -8.70 12.63
N ALA A 655 1.67 -7.90 11.57
CA ALA A 655 0.58 -6.96 11.44
C ALA A 655 -0.15 -7.13 10.10
N ARG A 656 -1.46 -6.88 10.09
CA ARG A 656 -2.30 -6.88 8.87
C ARG A 656 -3.07 -5.58 8.81
N ILE A 657 -3.23 -5.01 7.62
CA ILE A 657 -4.00 -3.79 7.42
C ILE A 657 -5.28 -4.14 6.67
N ILE A 658 -6.41 -3.90 7.32
CA ILE A 658 -7.74 -4.18 6.77
C ILE A 658 -8.40 -2.85 6.41
N ASP A 659 -8.74 -2.71 5.13
CA ASP A 659 -9.38 -1.52 4.54
C ASP A 659 -10.75 -1.83 3.90
N ASP A 660 -11.19 -3.10 3.90
CA ASP A 660 -12.50 -3.48 3.39
C ASP A 660 -13.57 -3.35 4.50
N PRO A 661 -14.51 -2.40 4.40
CA PRO A 661 -15.56 -2.22 5.40
C PRO A 661 -16.51 -3.43 5.52
N LEU A 662 -16.67 -4.24 4.46
CA LEU A 662 -17.50 -5.45 4.55
C LEU A 662 -16.82 -6.51 5.43
N THR A 663 -15.51 -6.71 5.25
CA THR A 663 -14.71 -7.61 6.09
C THR A 663 -14.73 -7.17 7.54
N LEU A 664 -14.50 -5.87 7.80
CA LEU A 664 -14.53 -5.30 9.15
C LEU A 664 -15.90 -5.42 9.80
N GLY A 665 -16.96 -5.11 9.04
CA GLY A 665 -18.34 -5.24 9.48
C GLY A 665 -18.71 -6.69 9.83
N ALA A 666 -18.32 -7.65 9.00
CA ALA A 666 -18.55 -9.07 9.27
C ALA A 666 -17.78 -9.54 10.51
N GLN A 667 -16.50 -9.16 10.67
CA GLN A 667 -15.72 -9.49 11.87
C GLN A 667 -16.26 -8.83 13.14
N ALA A 668 -16.74 -7.58 13.05
CA ALA A 668 -17.38 -6.89 14.17
C ALA A 668 -18.70 -7.55 14.55
N LEU A 669 -19.51 -7.96 13.56
CA LEU A 669 -20.76 -8.70 13.77
C LEU A 669 -20.51 -10.04 14.47
N GLU A 670 -19.53 -10.83 14.01
CA GLU A 670 -19.14 -12.09 14.65
C GLU A 670 -18.64 -11.90 16.09
N GLY A 671 -17.89 -10.81 16.34
CA GLY A 671 -17.47 -10.42 17.69
C GLY A 671 -18.56 -9.75 18.54
N ARG A 672 -19.80 -9.63 18.03
CA ARG A 672 -20.94 -8.93 18.67
C ARG A 672 -20.65 -7.47 19.05
N ARG A 673 -19.82 -6.79 18.26
CA ARG A 673 -19.47 -5.38 18.40
C ARG A 673 -20.42 -4.53 17.54
N TRP A 674 -21.68 -4.49 17.96
CA TRP A 674 -22.80 -3.99 17.13
C TRP A 674 -22.59 -2.58 16.58
N ALA A 675 -22.14 -1.62 17.41
CA ALA A 675 -21.92 -0.25 16.97
C ALA A 675 -20.86 -0.15 15.86
N GLU A 676 -19.72 -0.82 16.02
CA GLU A 676 -18.68 -0.86 14.98
C GLU A 676 -19.18 -1.58 13.71
N ALA A 677 -19.93 -2.68 13.88
CA ALA A 677 -20.50 -3.42 12.77
C ALA A 677 -21.50 -2.56 11.97
N GLU A 678 -22.35 -1.78 12.65
CA GLU A 678 -23.29 -0.83 12.04
C GLU A 678 -22.54 0.20 11.18
N ASP A 679 -21.51 0.82 11.74
CA ASP A 679 -20.70 1.84 11.06
C ASP A 679 -20.01 1.27 9.81
N TYR A 680 -19.31 0.14 9.93
CA TYR A 680 -18.60 -0.47 8.81
C TYR A 680 -19.56 -1.01 7.74
N LEU A 681 -20.65 -1.68 8.13
CA LEU A 681 -21.59 -2.23 7.14
C LEU A 681 -22.39 -1.13 6.43
N THR A 682 -22.60 0.01 7.07
CA THR A 682 -23.14 1.22 6.41
C THR A 682 -22.19 1.74 5.33
N GLN A 683 -20.88 1.84 5.65
CA GLN A 683 -19.86 2.20 4.66
C GLN A 683 -19.78 1.18 3.52
N ALA A 684 -19.86 -0.12 3.83
CA ALA A 684 -19.90 -1.19 2.84
C ALA A 684 -21.13 -1.07 1.92
N MET A 685 -22.31 -0.80 2.48
CA MET A 685 -23.53 -0.60 1.69
C MET A 685 -23.42 0.64 0.78
N ALA A 686 -22.83 1.74 1.27
CA ALA A 686 -22.58 2.92 0.46
C ALA A 686 -21.59 2.63 -0.68
N ARG A 687 -20.57 1.81 -0.42
CA ARG A 687 -19.58 1.37 -1.43
C ARG A 687 -20.18 0.45 -2.49
N TRP A 688 -21.12 -0.42 -2.09
CA TRP A 688 -21.79 -1.41 -2.95
C TRP A 688 -23.32 -1.37 -2.81
N PRO A 689 -23.98 -0.32 -3.34
CA PRO A 689 -25.41 -0.08 -3.13
C PRO A 689 -26.32 -1.08 -3.84
N LYS A 690 -25.81 -2.07 -4.59
CA LYS A 690 -26.62 -3.15 -5.18
C LYS A 690 -26.36 -4.51 -4.54
N ALA A 691 -25.36 -4.61 -3.68
CA ALA A 691 -25.02 -5.85 -3.00
C ALA A 691 -26.06 -6.19 -1.94
N ILE A 692 -26.42 -7.47 -1.83
CA ILE A 692 -27.35 -7.96 -0.80
C ILE A 692 -26.63 -8.31 0.50
N LEU A 693 -25.39 -8.80 0.42
CA LEU A 693 -24.64 -9.24 1.59
C LEU A 693 -24.42 -8.13 2.64
N PRO A 694 -23.82 -6.95 2.32
CA PRO A 694 -23.67 -5.87 3.30
C PRO A 694 -25.00 -5.41 3.91
N ARG A 695 -26.09 -5.40 3.12
CA ARG A 695 -27.43 -5.04 3.59
C ARG A 695 -27.99 -6.03 4.59
N ALA A 696 -27.87 -7.33 4.29
CA ALA A 696 -28.39 -8.37 5.15
C ALA A 696 -27.60 -8.49 6.46
N LEU A 697 -26.28 -8.28 6.40
CA LEU A 697 -25.46 -8.17 7.61
C LEU A 697 -25.82 -6.92 8.42
N LEU A 698 -26.03 -5.77 7.77
CA LEU A 698 -26.46 -4.54 8.46
C LEU A 698 -27.84 -4.72 9.11
N ALA A 699 -28.78 -5.36 8.41
CA ALA A 699 -30.08 -5.72 8.98
C ALA A 699 -29.95 -6.63 10.20
N ALA A 700 -29.00 -7.57 10.21
CA ALA A 700 -28.71 -8.40 11.38
C ALA A 700 -28.24 -7.55 12.57
N VAL A 701 -27.31 -6.61 12.34
CA VAL A 701 -26.85 -5.69 13.39
C VAL A 701 -28.01 -4.85 13.95
N LEU A 702 -28.85 -4.30 13.07
CA LEU A 702 -29.99 -3.46 13.46
C LEU A 702 -31.01 -4.24 14.29
N LEU A 703 -31.24 -5.52 13.97
CA LEU A 703 -32.12 -6.38 14.76
C LEU A 703 -31.57 -6.66 16.17
N GLU A 704 -30.26 -6.90 16.29
CA GLU A 704 -29.60 -7.04 17.60
C GLU A 704 -29.62 -5.72 18.41
N ALA A 705 -29.68 -4.58 17.73
CA ALA A 705 -29.88 -3.26 18.32
C ALA A 705 -31.37 -2.90 18.53
N ASP A 706 -32.31 -3.82 18.30
CA ASP A 706 -33.77 -3.64 18.39
C ASP A 706 -34.36 -2.59 17.42
N LYS A 707 -33.62 -2.21 16.36
CA LYS A 707 -34.02 -1.29 15.27
C LYS A 707 -34.73 -2.04 14.13
N ARG A 708 -35.79 -2.76 14.46
CA ARG A 708 -36.50 -3.71 13.58
C ARG A 708 -37.06 -3.10 12.29
N ALA A 709 -37.68 -1.92 12.38
CA ALA A 709 -38.27 -1.24 11.23
C ALA A 709 -37.23 -0.88 10.16
N GLU A 710 -36.04 -0.44 10.59
CA GLU A 710 -34.91 -0.11 9.70
C GLU A 710 -34.35 -1.37 9.03
N ALA A 711 -34.18 -2.46 9.80
CA ALA A 711 -33.77 -3.75 9.26
C ALA A 711 -34.74 -4.27 8.19
N ALA A 712 -36.04 -4.18 8.46
CA ALA A 712 -37.09 -4.57 7.52
C ALA A 712 -37.06 -3.73 6.24
N ALA A 713 -36.79 -2.43 6.35
CA ALA A 713 -36.67 -1.53 5.21
C ALA A 713 -35.48 -1.91 4.30
N LEU A 714 -34.34 -2.31 4.87
CA LEU A 714 -33.15 -2.73 4.10
C LEU A 714 -33.39 -3.99 3.24
N LEU A 715 -34.24 -4.91 3.71
CA LEU A 715 -34.50 -6.20 3.06
C LEU A 715 -35.78 -6.23 2.22
N LYS A 716 -36.58 -5.16 2.22
CA LYS A 716 -37.83 -5.07 1.47
C LYS A 716 -37.60 -5.24 -0.04
N GLY A 717 -38.32 -6.18 -0.66
CA GLY A 717 -38.26 -6.45 -2.11
C GLY A 717 -36.98 -7.15 -2.58
N ARG A 718 -36.26 -7.84 -1.67
CA ARG A 718 -34.97 -8.49 -1.94
C ARG A 718 -35.02 -10.02 -1.84
N GLU A 719 -36.21 -10.60 -1.87
CA GLU A 719 -36.45 -12.02 -1.62
C GLU A 719 -35.66 -12.92 -2.57
N GLN A 720 -35.63 -12.61 -3.87
CA GLN A 720 -34.89 -13.41 -4.85
C GLN A 720 -33.38 -13.42 -4.58
N GLN A 721 -32.82 -12.29 -4.14
CA GLN A 721 -31.39 -12.18 -3.83
C GLN A 721 -31.06 -12.98 -2.56
N MET A 722 -31.94 -12.99 -1.57
CA MET A 722 -31.79 -13.79 -0.35
C MET A 722 -31.93 -15.29 -0.62
N GLN A 723 -32.86 -15.70 -1.48
CA GLN A 723 -32.97 -17.10 -1.91
C GLN A 723 -31.74 -17.59 -2.66
N MET A 724 -31.15 -16.75 -3.53
CA MET A 724 -29.90 -17.09 -4.20
C MET A 724 -28.74 -17.20 -3.20
N LEU A 725 -28.64 -16.29 -2.22
CA LEU A 725 -27.64 -16.37 -1.15
C LEU A 725 -27.78 -17.67 -0.34
N SER A 726 -29.01 -18.04 0.04
CA SER A 726 -29.30 -19.31 0.70
C SER A 726 -28.86 -20.51 -0.14
N ARG A 727 -29.24 -20.53 -1.43
CA ARG A 727 -28.86 -21.59 -2.37
C ARG A 727 -27.34 -21.74 -2.48
N LEU A 728 -26.60 -20.63 -2.58
CA LEU A 728 -25.14 -20.64 -2.61
C LEU A 728 -24.53 -21.18 -1.31
N ALA A 729 -25.07 -20.80 -0.15
CA ALA A 729 -24.58 -21.26 1.14
C ALA A 729 -24.85 -22.75 1.39
N LEU A 730 -26.00 -23.25 0.93
CA LEU A 730 -26.44 -24.64 1.10
C LEU A 730 -25.95 -25.60 0.01
N HIS A 731 -25.42 -25.09 -1.11
CA HIS A 731 -25.06 -25.92 -2.24
C HIS A 731 -24.02 -26.97 -1.84
N GLY A 732 -24.31 -28.26 -2.03
CA GLY A 732 -23.43 -29.38 -1.68
C GLY A 732 -22.35 -29.72 -2.72
N ALA A 733 -22.29 -29.02 -3.86
CA ALA A 733 -21.47 -29.42 -5.00
C ALA A 733 -19.96 -29.26 -4.77
N PRO A 734 -19.12 -29.87 -5.62
CA PRO A 734 -17.69 -29.56 -5.68
C PRO A 734 -17.43 -28.05 -5.75
N LEU A 735 -16.30 -27.62 -5.18
CA LEU A 735 -15.95 -26.21 -5.02
C LEU A 735 -15.97 -25.46 -6.37
N GLU A 736 -15.60 -26.14 -7.46
CA GLU A 736 -15.53 -25.60 -8.81
C GLU A 736 -16.94 -25.28 -9.37
N GLN A 737 -17.90 -26.19 -9.18
CA GLN A 737 -19.29 -25.99 -9.57
C GLN A 737 -19.96 -24.89 -8.73
N TRP A 738 -19.69 -24.90 -7.43
CA TRP A 738 -20.12 -23.84 -6.53
C TRP A 738 -19.55 -22.48 -6.95
N ALA A 739 -18.26 -22.43 -7.30
CA ALA A 739 -17.60 -21.21 -7.71
C ALA A 739 -18.10 -20.69 -9.07
N ALA A 740 -18.54 -21.56 -9.97
CA ALA A 740 -19.24 -21.16 -11.20
C ALA A 740 -20.57 -20.45 -10.88
N LEU A 741 -21.39 -21.04 -9.99
CA LEU A 741 -22.64 -20.41 -9.54
C LEU A 741 -22.38 -19.06 -8.83
N LEU A 742 -21.33 -19.01 -8.00
CA LEU A 742 -20.87 -17.77 -7.38
C LEU A 742 -20.44 -16.75 -8.44
N GLY A 743 -19.80 -17.20 -9.51
CA GLY A 743 -19.38 -16.36 -10.62
C GLY A 743 -20.56 -15.72 -11.35
N ASP A 744 -21.63 -16.47 -11.57
CA ASP A 744 -22.85 -15.98 -12.23
C ASP A 744 -23.64 -15.01 -11.34
N TRP A 745 -23.68 -15.24 -10.03
CA TRP A 745 -24.38 -14.35 -9.09
C TRP A 745 -23.56 -13.10 -8.72
N GLY A 746 -22.28 -13.28 -8.44
CA GLY A 746 -21.41 -12.24 -7.88
C GLY A 746 -20.54 -11.51 -8.90
N GLY A 747 -20.43 -12.03 -10.13
CA GLY A 747 -19.53 -11.50 -11.17
C GLY A 747 -18.07 -11.94 -10.99
N TYR A 748 -17.83 -13.01 -10.26
CA TYR A 748 -16.49 -13.54 -10.03
C TYR A 748 -16.04 -14.50 -11.15
N HIS A 749 -14.73 -14.52 -11.38
CA HIS A 749 -14.08 -15.64 -12.06
C HIS A 749 -13.54 -16.61 -11.01
N ALA A 750 -14.13 -17.81 -10.95
CA ALA A 750 -13.85 -18.83 -9.95
C ALA A 750 -12.35 -19.13 -9.79
N ALA A 751 -11.66 -19.41 -10.91
CA ALA A 751 -10.24 -19.74 -10.91
C ALA A 751 -9.38 -18.60 -10.36
N LEU A 752 -9.67 -17.36 -10.74
CA LEU A 752 -8.93 -16.18 -10.27
C LEU A 752 -9.17 -15.93 -8.78
N LEU A 753 -10.43 -16.05 -8.32
CA LEU A 753 -10.77 -15.91 -6.91
C LEU A 753 -10.06 -16.97 -6.07
N LEU A 754 -10.18 -18.24 -6.44
CA LEU A 754 -9.55 -19.34 -5.70
C LEU A 754 -8.04 -19.19 -5.67
N ASN A 755 -7.41 -18.86 -6.79
CA ASN A 755 -5.96 -18.64 -6.84
C ASN A 755 -5.50 -17.50 -5.92
N ALA A 756 -6.26 -16.40 -5.80
CA ALA A 756 -5.98 -15.34 -4.84
C ALA A 756 -6.19 -15.75 -3.37
N GLN A 757 -7.07 -16.73 -3.12
CA GLN A 757 -7.30 -17.31 -1.79
C GLN A 757 -6.35 -18.46 -1.45
N THR A 758 -5.64 -19.03 -2.41
CA THR A 758 -4.77 -20.19 -2.24
C THR A 758 -3.30 -19.81 -2.22
N LYS A 759 -2.56 -20.34 -1.24
CA LYS A 759 -1.10 -20.36 -1.20
C LYS A 759 -0.61 -21.80 -1.33
N SER A 760 0.35 -22.01 -2.23
CA SER A 760 0.97 -23.30 -2.48
C SER A 760 2.36 -23.34 -1.85
N TYR A 761 2.68 -24.47 -1.22
CA TYR A 761 3.98 -24.77 -0.63
C TYR A 761 4.50 -26.04 -1.28
N ASP A 762 5.65 -25.95 -1.96
CA ASP A 762 6.38 -27.10 -2.47
C ASP A 762 7.33 -27.62 -1.38
N VAL A 763 6.93 -28.74 -0.77
CA VAL A 763 7.54 -29.29 0.45
C VAL A 763 8.49 -30.45 0.14
N GLU A 764 8.79 -30.74 -1.14
CA GLU A 764 9.53 -31.94 -1.52
C GLU A 764 10.73 -32.26 -0.60
N MET A 765 10.65 -33.39 0.10
CA MET A 765 11.65 -33.89 1.06
C MET A 765 12.39 -35.09 0.47
N HIS A 766 13.70 -35.18 0.71
CA HIS A 766 14.50 -36.32 0.26
C HIS A 766 14.15 -37.59 1.06
N ARG A 767 13.88 -38.70 0.36
CA ARG A 767 13.32 -39.95 0.96
C ARG A 767 14.35 -41.00 1.37
N GLY A 768 15.62 -40.62 1.56
CA GLY A 768 16.65 -41.56 1.97
C GLY A 768 16.37 -42.14 3.36
N ARG A 769 16.11 -43.45 3.47
CA ARG A 769 15.88 -44.12 4.75
C ARG A 769 17.19 -44.19 5.54
N ARG A 770 17.20 -43.58 6.72
CA ARG A 770 18.22 -43.75 7.75
C ARG A 770 17.50 -43.82 9.09
N ASP A 771 17.54 -44.95 9.78
CA ASP A 771 16.85 -45.12 11.06
C ASP A 771 17.33 -44.05 12.06
N GLY A 772 16.40 -43.35 12.70
CA GLY A 772 16.69 -42.25 13.62
C GLY A 772 17.12 -40.92 12.97
N ALA A 773 17.22 -40.85 11.64
CA ALA A 773 17.55 -39.59 10.97
C ALA A 773 16.39 -38.59 11.01
N VAL A 774 16.76 -37.32 11.05
CA VAL A 774 15.85 -36.19 10.86
C VAL A 774 16.33 -35.44 9.63
N VAL A 775 15.48 -35.37 8.60
CA VAL A 775 15.71 -34.53 7.42
C VAL A 775 14.91 -33.25 7.62
N SER A 776 15.55 -32.09 7.57
CA SER A 776 14.87 -30.80 7.66
C SER A 776 15.08 -29.97 6.40
N ARG A 777 14.06 -29.19 6.04
CA ARG A 777 14.10 -28.20 4.98
C ARG A 777 13.43 -26.93 5.50
N GLN A 778 14.16 -25.82 5.49
CA GLN A 778 13.63 -24.53 5.93
C GLN A 778 13.64 -23.57 4.75
N THR A 779 12.52 -22.89 4.54
CA THR A 779 12.35 -21.81 3.57
C THR A 779 11.83 -20.57 4.30
N GLU A 780 11.66 -19.45 3.60
CA GLU A 780 11.00 -18.29 4.19
C GLU A 780 9.52 -18.54 4.53
N ALA A 781 8.87 -19.45 3.80
CA ALA A 781 7.42 -19.66 3.85
C ALA A 781 7.02 -20.83 4.79
N PHE A 782 7.89 -21.82 4.95
CA PHE A 782 7.63 -22.99 5.80
C PHE A 782 8.93 -23.65 6.30
N ALA A 783 8.81 -24.39 7.41
CA ALA A 783 9.81 -25.32 7.91
C ALA A 783 9.26 -26.75 7.91
N ALA A 784 9.95 -27.68 7.27
CA ALA A 784 9.56 -29.08 7.19
C ALA A 784 10.58 -29.99 7.88
N GLU A 785 10.09 -31.02 8.57
CA GLU A 785 10.86 -32.05 9.27
C GLU A 785 10.31 -33.44 8.91
N LEU A 786 11.17 -34.35 8.49
CA LEU A 786 10.86 -35.76 8.27
C LEU A 786 11.68 -36.60 9.25
N ARG A 787 11.01 -37.29 10.16
CA ARG A 787 11.62 -38.08 11.23
C ARG A 787 11.21 -39.53 11.15
N TRP A 788 12.19 -40.45 11.27
CA TRP A 788 11.94 -41.88 11.46
C TRP A 788 12.04 -42.23 12.95
N PRO A 789 10.92 -42.57 13.61
CA PRO A 789 10.97 -42.98 15.01
C PRO A 789 11.75 -44.30 15.16
N ALA A 790 12.45 -44.48 16.29
CA ALA A 790 13.05 -45.75 16.63
C ALA A 790 11.95 -46.79 16.93
N GLY A 791 12.19 -48.07 16.59
CA GLY A 791 11.27 -49.17 16.94
C GLY A 791 10.24 -49.55 15.87
N GLY A 792 10.50 -49.26 14.59
CA GLY A 792 9.68 -49.75 13.47
C GLY A 792 8.36 -49.00 13.22
N ALA A 793 8.07 -47.94 13.99
CA ALA A 793 6.98 -47.03 13.68
C ALA A 793 7.25 -46.29 12.37
N GLY A 794 6.19 -45.94 11.63
CA GLY A 794 6.32 -45.23 10.38
C GLY A 794 6.88 -43.81 10.54
N PRO A 795 7.46 -43.24 9.46
CA PRO A 795 7.97 -41.88 9.49
C PRO A 795 6.88 -40.85 9.74
N VAL A 796 7.28 -39.73 10.34
CA VAL A 796 6.42 -38.57 10.61
C VAL A 796 6.96 -37.37 9.83
N THR A 797 6.14 -36.84 8.93
CA THR A 797 6.43 -35.57 8.25
C THR A 797 5.70 -34.43 8.97
N ARG A 798 6.40 -33.38 9.35
CA ARG A 798 5.86 -32.14 9.91
C ARG A 798 6.15 -30.99 8.98
N VAL A 799 5.18 -30.11 8.76
CA VAL A 799 5.33 -28.90 7.93
C VAL A 799 4.72 -27.74 8.70
N LEU A 800 5.55 -26.90 9.30
CA LEU A 800 5.17 -25.67 9.95
C LEU A 800 5.07 -24.55 8.91
N LEU A 801 3.89 -23.96 8.78
CA LEU A 801 3.68 -22.81 7.91
C LEU A 801 4.07 -21.54 8.68
N GLU A 802 5.08 -20.82 8.19
CA GLU A 802 5.60 -19.61 8.83
C GLU A 802 4.71 -18.40 8.57
N GLU A 803 3.97 -18.41 7.46
CA GLU A 803 3.07 -17.31 7.10
C GLU A 803 1.79 -17.30 7.95
N PRO A 804 1.39 -16.15 8.52
CA PRO A 804 0.15 -16.00 9.26
C PRO A 804 -1.07 -15.93 8.33
N PHE A 805 -1.94 -16.95 8.41
CA PHE A 805 -3.22 -16.93 7.69
C PHE A 805 -4.24 -16.02 8.40
N PRO A 806 -5.20 -15.42 7.66
CA PRO A 806 -6.26 -14.64 8.27
C PRO A 806 -7.12 -15.51 9.19
N ALA A 807 -7.84 -14.87 10.12
CA ALA A 807 -8.86 -15.52 10.93
C ALA A 807 -10.12 -15.84 10.10
N ALA A 808 -9.94 -16.66 9.06
CA ALA A 808 -10.97 -17.06 8.11
C ALA A 808 -10.89 -18.58 7.88
N PRO A 809 -12.01 -19.26 7.57
CA PRO A 809 -12.00 -20.69 7.31
C PRO A 809 -10.91 -21.11 6.32
N LEU A 810 -10.18 -22.17 6.65
CA LEU A 810 -9.10 -22.69 5.83
C LEU A 810 -9.48 -24.07 5.31
N LEU A 811 -9.19 -24.29 4.03
CA LEU A 811 -9.18 -25.59 3.37
C LEU A 811 -7.73 -25.92 3.00
N VAL A 812 -7.17 -26.95 3.63
CA VAL A 812 -5.82 -27.43 3.35
C VAL A 812 -5.91 -28.67 2.50
N ARG A 813 -5.30 -28.65 1.32
CA ARG A 813 -5.15 -29.81 0.42
C ARG A 813 -3.67 -30.21 0.38
N CYS A 814 -3.38 -31.45 0.71
CA CYS A 814 -2.03 -32.00 0.68
C CYS A 814 -1.90 -33.04 -0.42
N GLN A 815 -0.84 -32.91 -1.23
CA GLN A 815 -0.40 -33.93 -2.17
C GLN A 815 0.55 -34.87 -1.43
N ILE A 816 0.09 -36.09 -1.15
CA ILE A 816 0.86 -37.10 -0.44
C ILE A 816 1.57 -37.98 -1.45
N ILE A 817 2.89 -38.13 -1.27
CA ILE A 817 3.70 -38.95 -2.16
C ILE A 817 4.25 -40.15 -1.39
N GLY A 818 4.07 -41.35 -1.95
CA GLY A 818 4.52 -42.62 -1.40
C GLY A 818 5.27 -43.48 -2.43
N ALA A 819 5.82 -44.61 -1.97
CA ALA A 819 6.50 -45.57 -2.85
C ALA A 819 5.46 -46.38 -3.63
N GLN A 820 5.44 -46.23 -4.96
CA GLN A 820 4.55 -46.99 -5.83
C GLN A 820 4.88 -48.49 -5.75
N GLY A 821 3.85 -49.34 -5.63
CA GLY A 821 3.96 -50.79 -5.88
C GLY A 821 3.97 -51.74 -4.67
N GLN A 822 3.95 -51.26 -3.43
CA GLN A 822 4.01 -52.13 -2.22
C GLN A 822 2.79 -52.05 -1.29
N LEU A 823 1.72 -51.38 -1.72
CA LEU A 823 0.56 -51.09 -0.86
C LEU A 823 -0.55 -52.11 -1.13
N ARG A 824 -0.49 -53.28 -0.47
CA ARG A 824 -1.61 -54.24 -0.42
C ARG A 824 -1.93 -54.55 1.03
N GLY A 825 -3.08 -54.06 1.50
CA GLY A 825 -3.60 -54.30 2.84
C GLY A 825 -4.95 -53.62 3.02
N GLU A 826 -5.72 -54.08 3.99
CA GLU A 826 -6.92 -53.40 4.49
C GLU A 826 -6.53 -52.70 5.79
N GLY A 827 -6.67 -51.37 5.86
CA GLY A 827 -6.35 -50.60 7.06
C GLY A 827 -6.01 -49.14 6.82
N VAL A 828 -5.78 -48.41 7.92
CA VAL A 828 -5.31 -47.01 7.91
C VAL A 828 -3.79 -47.00 7.67
N ALA A 829 -3.38 -46.58 6.48
CA ALA A 829 -1.98 -46.45 6.07
C ALA A 829 -1.28 -45.30 6.81
N ALA A 830 -1.98 -44.17 6.97
CA ALA A 830 -1.45 -42.95 7.54
C ALA A 830 -2.55 -42.07 8.14
N GLN A 831 -2.16 -41.11 8.97
CA GLN A 831 -3.03 -40.08 9.50
C GLN A 831 -2.46 -38.70 9.19
N LEU A 832 -3.22 -37.89 8.45
CA LEU A 832 -2.92 -36.48 8.24
C LEU A 832 -3.64 -35.65 9.30
N LYS A 833 -2.91 -34.79 10.01
CA LYS A 833 -3.42 -33.90 11.04
C LYS A 833 -3.12 -32.46 10.67
N LEU A 834 -4.10 -31.59 10.91
CA LEU A 834 -3.90 -30.15 10.95
C LEU A 834 -3.81 -29.73 12.41
N VAL A 835 -2.66 -29.21 12.80
CA VAL A 835 -2.35 -28.80 14.17
C VAL A 835 -2.24 -27.28 14.20
N ARG A 836 -3.01 -26.68 15.10
CA ARG A 836 -2.90 -25.26 15.43
C ARG A 836 -1.86 -25.07 16.52
N ARG A 837 -1.01 -24.06 16.38
CA ARG A 837 -0.12 -23.56 17.44
C ARG A 837 -0.60 -22.20 17.93
N ASP A 838 -0.98 -22.12 19.20
CA ASP A 838 -1.28 -20.88 19.94
C ASP A 838 -0.16 -20.70 20.97
N GLY A 839 0.91 -20.02 20.56
CA GLY A 839 2.20 -20.02 21.26
C GLY A 839 2.80 -21.42 21.37
N GLN A 840 3.06 -21.89 22.60
CA GLN A 840 3.58 -23.25 22.84
C GLN A 840 2.52 -24.36 22.77
N LYS A 841 1.23 -24.04 22.84
CA LYS A 841 0.18 -25.07 22.86
C LYS A 841 -0.07 -25.59 21.44
N ARG A 842 0.03 -26.90 21.26
CA ARG A 842 -0.33 -27.61 20.02
C ARG A 842 -1.70 -28.25 20.20
N GLN A 843 -2.65 -27.89 19.35
CA GLN A 843 -3.98 -28.48 19.35
C GLN A 843 -4.30 -29.03 17.97
N THR A 844 -4.59 -30.33 17.88
CA THR A 844 -5.11 -30.89 16.63
C THR A 844 -6.52 -30.38 16.39
N VAL A 845 -6.74 -29.67 15.29
CA VAL A 845 -8.05 -29.13 14.92
C VAL A 845 -8.81 -30.02 13.93
N ALA A 846 -8.07 -30.76 13.10
CA ALA A 846 -8.66 -31.66 12.10
C ALA A 846 -7.75 -32.88 11.90
N ARG A 847 -8.37 -34.03 11.60
CA ARG A 847 -7.70 -35.31 11.33
C ARG A 847 -8.35 -36.00 10.15
N LEU A 848 -7.54 -36.60 9.29
CA LEU A 848 -7.98 -37.44 8.18
C LEU A 848 -7.22 -38.76 8.23
N ALA A 849 -7.95 -39.86 8.33
CA ALA A 849 -7.38 -41.20 8.17
C ALA A 849 -7.27 -41.52 6.68
N ILE A 850 -6.09 -41.97 6.25
CA ILE A 850 -5.81 -42.35 4.87
C ILE A 850 -5.73 -43.87 4.82
N THR A 851 -6.57 -44.50 4.03
CA THR A 851 -6.59 -45.96 3.90
C THR A 851 -5.55 -46.44 2.88
N ASP A 852 -5.13 -47.70 3.01
CA ASP A 852 -4.28 -48.38 2.03
C ASP A 852 -4.88 -48.29 0.61
N GLU A 853 -6.21 -48.44 0.50
CA GLU A 853 -6.94 -48.37 -0.76
C GLU A 853 -6.84 -47.00 -1.42
N GLN A 854 -7.05 -45.91 -0.66
CA GLN A 854 -6.91 -44.55 -1.17
C GLN A 854 -5.50 -44.28 -1.68
N LEU A 855 -4.49 -44.77 -0.94
CA LEU A 855 -3.09 -44.60 -1.30
C LEU A 855 -2.69 -45.47 -2.52
N ALA A 856 -3.33 -46.63 -2.70
CA ALA A 856 -3.12 -47.50 -3.86
C ALA A 856 -3.82 -46.98 -5.14
N GLN A 857 -4.96 -46.30 -5.02
CA GLN A 857 -5.73 -45.78 -6.15
C GLN A 857 -5.14 -44.50 -6.76
N ALA A 858 -4.45 -43.67 -5.96
CA ALA A 858 -3.89 -42.40 -6.41
C ALA A 858 -2.49 -42.17 -5.83
N THR A 859 -1.49 -42.00 -6.71
CA THR A 859 -0.18 -41.49 -6.33
C THR A 859 0.23 -40.43 -7.36
N PRO A 860 0.10 -39.14 -7.04
CA PRO A 860 -0.15 -38.57 -5.71
C PRO A 860 -1.59 -38.69 -5.19
N LEU A 861 -1.77 -38.83 -3.87
CA LEU A 861 -3.08 -38.76 -3.21
C LEU A 861 -3.36 -37.33 -2.74
N GLU A 862 -4.54 -36.79 -3.06
CA GLU A 862 -5.00 -35.49 -2.56
C GLU A 862 -5.85 -35.68 -1.30
N ALA A 863 -5.41 -35.08 -0.19
CA ALA A 863 -6.07 -35.15 1.11
C ALA A 863 -6.52 -33.75 1.55
N ALA A 864 -7.79 -33.58 1.95
CA ALA A 864 -8.35 -32.29 2.34
C ALA A 864 -8.73 -32.22 3.82
N LEU A 865 -8.37 -31.12 4.49
CA LEU A 865 -8.72 -30.81 5.88
C LEU A 865 -9.31 -29.40 5.97
N SER A 866 -10.31 -29.20 6.83
CA SER A 866 -10.91 -27.89 7.06
C SER A 866 -10.72 -27.44 8.51
N ALA A 867 -10.43 -26.16 8.71
CA ALA A 867 -10.31 -25.57 10.03
C ALA A 867 -10.82 -24.13 10.04
N ILE A 868 -11.27 -23.67 11.21
CA ILE A 868 -11.63 -22.27 11.43
C ILE A 868 -10.60 -21.72 12.42
N PRO A 869 -9.69 -20.84 11.99
CA PRO A 869 -8.79 -20.16 12.90
C PRO A 869 -9.59 -19.37 13.94
N GLN A 870 -9.14 -19.40 15.19
CA GLN A 870 -9.74 -18.59 16.25
C GLN A 870 -9.04 -17.25 16.42
N SER A 871 -7.80 -17.13 15.93
CA SER A 871 -6.99 -15.92 16.04
C SER A 871 -6.12 -15.74 14.79
N PRO A 872 -5.84 -14.49 14.37
CA PRO A 872 -4.76 -14.22 13.41
C PRO A 872 -3.36 -14.60 13.94
N ALA A 873 -3.24 -14.91 15.24
CA ALA A 873 -2.04 -15.48 15.86
C ALA A 873 -1.81 -16.96 15.54
N ASP A 874 -2.85 -17.65 15.05
CA ASP A 874 -2.81 -19.09 14.87
C ASP A 874 -1.77 -19.47 13.80
N ARG A 875 -0.78 -20.25 14.20
CA ARG A 875 0.16 -20.90 13.29
C ARG A 875 -0.32 -22.30 12.97
N TRP A 876 -0.02 -22.75 11.75
CA TRP A 876 -0.53 -24.01 11.24
C TRP A 876 0.60 -24.98 10.98
N GLU A 877 0.45 -26.19 11.48
CA GLU A 877 1.39 -27.30 11.30
C GLU A 877 0.64 -28.48 10.70
N LEU A 878 1.16 -29.00 9.59
CA LEU A 878 0.68 -30.23 8.95
C LEU A 878 1.51 -31.39 9.45
N VAL A 879 0.86 -32.42 9.99
CA VAL A 879 1.54 -33.60 10.51
C VAL A 879 0.99 -34.83 9.80
N LEU A 880 1.84 -35.49 9.01
CA LEU A 880 1.54 -36.78 8.37
C LEU A 880 2.27 -37.88 9.15
N GLU A 881 1.51 -38.72 9.84
CA GLU A 881 2.01 -39.87 10.59
C GLU A 881 1.74 -41.15 9.79
N SER A 882 2.80 -41.82 9.33
CA SER A 882 2.66 -43.12 8.69
C SER A 882 2.48 -44.20 9.75
N MET A 883 1.46 -45.05 9.58
CA MET A 883 1.22 -46.20 10.48
C MET A 883 2.08 -47.41 10.11
N ARG A 884 2.72 -47.35 8.93
CA ARG A 884 3.60 -48.38 8.36
C ARG A 884 4.98 -47.80 8.07
N PRO A 885 6.05 -48.62 7.91
CA PRO A 885 7.41 -48.14 7.62
C PRO A 885 7.58 -47.54 6.19
N TRP A 886 6.50 -47.09 5.57
CA TRP A 886 6.51 -46.45 4.26
C TRP A 886 6.95 -44.99 4.37
N PRO A 887 7.87 -44.51 3.51
CA PRO A 887 8.33 -43.13 3.50
C PRO A 887 7.30 -42.20 2.85
N LEU A 888 6.16 -42.01 3.52
CA LEU A 888 5.14 -41.07 3.08
C LEU A 888 5.55 -39.64 3.44
N THR A 889 5.57 -38.78 2.43
CA THR A 889 5.92 -37.36 2.59
C THR A 889 4.82 -36.47 2.01
N ILE A 890 4.68 -35.27 2.56
CA ILE A 890 3.90 -34.20 1.93
C ILE A 890 4.76 -33.63 0.81
N GLY A 891 4.32 -33.77 -0.44
CA GLY A 891 5.00 -33.20 -1.61
C GLY A 891 4.62 -31.74 -1.81
N GLN A 892 3.32 -31.47 -1.86
CA GLN A 892 2.78 -30.12 -1.97
C GLN A 892 1.70 -29.91 -0.91
N ALA A 893 1.63 -28.71 -0.33
CA ALA A 893 0.50 -28.28 0.49
C ALA A 893 -0.13 -27.03 -0.12
N ARG A 894 -1.45 -27.02 -0.29
CA ARG A 894 -2.23 -25.86 -0.75
C ARG A 894 -3.16 -25.43 0.37
N VAL A 895 -2.94 -24.24 0.91
CA VAL A 895 -3.80 -23.67 1.95
C VAL A 895 -4.66 -22.59 1.31
N THR A 896 -5.97 -22.80 1.35
CA THR A 896 -6.96 -21.92 0.74
C THR A 896 -7.82 -21.28 1.81
N VAL A 897 -7.99 -19.97 1.78
CA VAL A 897 -9.06 -19.31 2.53
C VAL A 897 -10.38 -19.70 1.87
N ASP A 898 -11.16 -20.55 2.53
CA ASP A 898 -12.34 -21.20 1.94
C ASP A 898 -13.48 -20.19 1.74
N PRO A 899 -13.72 -19.73 0.48
CA PRO A 899 -14.73 -18.72 0.22
C PRO A 899 -16.16 -19.24 0.44
N ARG A 900 -16.37 -20.56 0.36
CA ARG A 900 -17.68 -21.19 0.57
C ARG A 900 -18.02 -21.23 2.04
N GLN A 901 -17.07 -21.66 2.88
CA GLN A 901 -17.28 -21.67 4.31
C GLN A 901 -17.40 -20.24 4.88
N HIS A 902 -16.63 -19.29 4.35
CA HIS A 902 -16.82 -17.86 4.67
C HIS A 902 -18.21 -17.35 4.27
N LEU A 903 -18.68 -17.66 3.06
CA LEU A 903 -20.03 -17.29 2.64
C LEU A 903 -21.09 -17.89 3.56
N ARG A 904 -20.94 -19.15 4.00
CA ARG A 904 -21.83 -19.79 4.98
C ARG A 904 -21.85 -19.02 6.30
N GLN A 905 -20.69 -18.59 6.80
CA GLN A 905 -20.59 -17.79 8.02
C GLN A 905 -21.32 -16.44 7.91
N CYS A 906 -21.24 -15.75 6.76
CA CYS A 906 -22.01 -14.54 6.57
C CYS A 906 -23.50 -14.81 6.30
N ALA A 907 -23.81 -15.88 5.56
CA ALA A 907 -25.17 -16.22 5.16
C ALA A 907 -26.05 -16.61 6.34
N ARG A 908 -25.53 -17.24 7.40
CA ARG A 908 -26.32 -17.55 8.61
C ARG A 908 -26.86 -16.28 9.28
N TRP A 909 -26.07 -15.20 9.36
CA TRP A 909 -26.53 -13.89 9.85
C TRP A 909 -27.56 -13.26 8.91
N ALA A 910 -27.32 -13.35 7.60
CA ALA A 910 -28.25 -12.83 6.60
C ALA A 910 -29.61 -13.55 6.65
N MET A 911 -29.61 -14.87 6.79
CA MET A 911 -30.82 -15.69 6.91
C MET A 911 -31.55 -15.44 8.24
N LEU A 912 -30.81 -15.25 9.35
CA LEU A 912 -31.39 -14.81 10.62
C LEU A 912 -32.15 -13.49 10.46
N ALA A 913 -31.50 -12.48 9.87
CA ALA A 913 -32.09 -11.16 9.69
C ALA A 913 -33.34 -11.19 8.81
N TRP A 914 -33.28 -11.95 7.72
CA TRP A 914 -34.41 -12.11 6.82
C TRP A 914 -35.56 -12.87 7.46
N GLY A 915 -35.27 -13.96 8.16
CA GLY A 915 -36.27 -14.74 8.90
C GLY A 915 -37.00 -13.92 9.96
N GLN A 916 -36.27 -13.15 10.76
CA GLN A 916 -36.88 -12.26 11.77
C GLN A 916 -37.72 -11.16 11.12
N THR A 917 -37.21 -10.51 10.07
CA THR A 917 -37.96 -9.49 9.32
C THR A 917 -39.28 -10.05 8.76
N LEU A 918 -39.24 -11.25 8.18
CA LEU A 918 -40.43 -11.91 7.64
C LEU A 918 -41.43 -12.30 8.74
N LEU A 919 -40.93 -12.72 9.92
CA LEU A 919 -41.76 -13.02 11.07
C LEU A 919 -42.54 -11.78 11.55
N GLU A 920 -41.88 -10.62 11.57
CA GLU A 920 -42.51 -9.34 11.93
C GLU A 920 -43.54 -8.86 10.90
N GLN A 921 -43.33 -9.21 9.63
CA GLN A 921 -44.30 -8.99 8.55
C GLN A 921 -45.41 -10.03 8.52
N ASN A 922 -45.47 -10.95 9.49
CA ASN A 922 -46.42 -12.06 9.54
C ASN A 922 -46.36 -13.00 8.31
N ARG A 923 -45.19 -13.11 7.64
CA ARG A 923 -44.95 -14.00 6.49
C ARG A 923 -44.38 -15.34 6.95
N LEU A 924 -45.13 -16.03 7.81
CA LEU A 924 -44.66 -17.20 8.57
C LEU A 924 -44.01 -18.31 7.73
N PRO A 925 -44.56 -18.78 6.60
CA PRO A 925 -43.94 -19.88 5.84
C PRO A 925 -42.53 -19.52 5.33
N MET A 926 -42.33 -18.28 4.90
CA MET A 926 -41.04 -17.81 4.42
C MET A 926 -40.06 -17.58 5.57
N ALA A 927 -40.55 -17.08 6.72
CA ALA A 927 -39.74 -16.90 7.91
C ALA A 927 -39.17 -18.23 8.42
N ILE A 928 -40.04 -19.26 8.51
CA ILE A 928 -39.64 -20.62 8.90
C ILE A 928 -38.61 -21.17 7.92
N ARG A 929 -38.86 -21.07 6.61
CA ARG A 929 -37.89 -21.54 5.60
C ARG A 929 -36.54 -20.86 5.72
N ALA A 930 -36.48 -19.53 5.87
CA ALA A 930 -35.22 -18.82 6.02
C ALA A 930 -34.45 -19.25 7.29
N LEU A 931 -35.15 -19.49 8.40
CA LEU A 931 -34.54 -19.93 9.66
C LEU A 931 -34.16 -21.41 9.66
N ASP A 932 -34.85 -22.24 8.88
CA ASP A 932 -34.45 -23.63 8.59
C ASP A 932 -33.20 -23.65 7.70
N ASP A 933 -33.15 -22.83 6.65
CA ASP A 933 -31.95 -22.65 5.81
C ASP A 933 -30.75 -22.20 6.65
N MET A 934 -30.93 -21.25 7.58
CA MET A 934 -29.91 -20.84 8.56
C MET A 934 -29.40 -22.02 9.38
N ALA A 935 -30.30 -22.86 9.91
CA ALA A 935 -29.93 -24.03 10.72
C ALA A 935 -29.25 -25.13 9.89
N LEU A 936 -29.54 -25.24 8.59
CA LEU A 936 -28.83 -26.13 7.67
C LEU A 936 -27.43 -25.60 7.33
N ILE A 937 -27.27 -24.28 7.25
CA ILE A 937 -25.96 -23.64 7.03
C ILE A 937 -25.06 -23.86 8.25
N ASP A 938 -25.58 -23.60 9.44
CA ASP A 938 -24.89 -23.77 10.71
C ASP A 938 -25.88 -24.14 11.82
N ALA A 939 -25.91 -25.43 12.16
CA ALA A 939 -26.84 -25.95 13.14
C ALA A 939 -26.56 -25.43 14.55
N ASP A 940 -25.32 -25.03 14.85
CA ASP A 940 -24.87 -24.56 16.16
C ASP A 940 -24.86 -23.02 16.26
N PHE A 941 -25.49 -22.34 15.30
CA PHE A 941 -25.58 -20.89 15.28
C PHE A 941 -26.53 -20.35 16.36
N ALA A 942 -25.98 -20.18 17.55
CA ALA A 942 -26.72 -19.86 18.77
C ALA A 942 -27.65 -18.62 18.68
N PRO A 943 -27.24 -17.48 18.07
CA PRO A 943 -28.10 -16.29 17.95
C PRO A 943 -29.44 -16.56 17.25
N GLY A 944 -29.48 -17.55 16.36
CA GLY A 944 -30.69 -17.86 15.58
C GLY A 944 -31.68 -18.81 16.25
N LEU A 945 -31.29 -19.54 17.29
CA LEU A 945 -32.10 -20.63 17.84
C LEU A 945 -33.43 -20.15 18.45
N ASN A 946 -33.40 -19.07 19.23
CA ASN A 946 -34.61 -18.47 19.80
C ASN A 946 -35.55 -17.93 18.72
N SER A 947 -34.99 -17.37 17.64
CA SER A 947 -35.77 -16.84 16.53
C SER A 947 -36.46 -17.95 15.74
N ARG A 948 -35.74 -19.05 15.48
CA ARG A 948 -36.28 -20.26 14.86
C ARG A 948 -37.37 -20.89 15.72
N ALA A 949 -37.14 -21.07 17.02
CA ALA A 949 -38.16 -21.59 17.94
C ALA A 949 -39.42 -20.71 17.94
N ARG A 950 -39.28 -19.39 17.97
CA ARG A 950 -40.41 -18.44 17.89
C ARG A 950 -41.20 -18.62 16.59
N ALA A 951 -40.54 -18.74 15.45
CA ALA A 951 -41.20 -18.94 14.16
C ALA A 951 -41.89 -20.32 14.07
N LEU A 952 -41.26 -21.37 14.60
CA LEU A 952 -41.83 -22.72 14.64
C LEU A 952 -43.06 -22.79 15.55
N ILE A 953 -43.04 -22.15 16.72
CA ILE A 953 -44.21 -22.03 17.61
C ILE A 953 -45.36 -21.32 16.88
N ALA A 954 -45.07 -20.19 16.22
CA ALA A 954 -46.07 -19.47 15.44
C ALA A 954 -46.63 -20.28 14.25
N GLY A 955 -45.84 -21.20 13.70
CA GLY A 955 -46.25 -22.12 12.63
C GLY A 955 -46.82 -23.47 13.10
N GLY A 956 -47.00 -23.70 14.41
CA GLY A 956 -47.54 -24.95 14.95
C GLY A 956 -46.58 -26.16 14.96
N ARG A 957 -45.28 -25.96 14.76
CA ARG A 957 -44.24 -27.03 14.75
C ARG A 957 -43.62 -27.21 16.14
N ALA A 958 -44.44 -27.64 17.11
CA ALA A 958 -44.09 -27.68 18.53
C ALA A 958 -42.85 -28.54 18.86
N ALA A 959 -42.76 -29.77 18.33
CA ALA A 959 -41.66 -30.69 18.65
C ALA A 959 -40.29 -30.15 18.19
N GLU A 960 -40.23 -29.54 17.01
CA GLU A 960 -39.00 -28.94 16.48
C GLU A 960 -38.60 -27.67 17.24
N ALA A 961 -39.58 -26.91 17.72
CA ALA A 961 -39.33 -25.77 18.60
C ALA A 961 -38.71 -26.23 19.94
N ALA A 962 -39.21 -27.32 20.54
CA ALA A 962 -38.64 -27.89 21.76
C ALA A 962 -37.17 -28.31 21.56
N GLN A 963 -36.86 -28.97 20.44
CA GLN A 963 -35.47 -29.33 20.09
C GLN A 963 -34.58 -28.09 19.93
N CYS A 964 -35.07 -27.05 19.26
CA CYS A 964 -34.34 -25.78 19.11
C CYS A 964 -34.05 -25.13 20.47
N LEU A 965 -35.03 -25.11 21.38
CA LEU A 965 -34.89 -24.51 22.71
C LEU A 965 -33.97 -25.34 23.61
N SER A 966 -34.01 -26.67 23.54
CA SER A 966 -33.06 -27.53 24.27
C SER A 966 -31.64 -27.31 23.79
N LYS A 967 -31.45 -27.11 22.48
CA LYS A 967 -30.14 -26.75 21.92
C LYS A 967 -29.71 -25.35 22.32
N ALA A 968 -30.64 -24.39 22.37
CA ALA A 968 -30.41 -23.03 22.83
C ALA A 968 -29.96 -23.01 24.29
N GLN A 969 -30.56 -23.82 25.16
CA GLN A 969 -30.14 -23.99 26.55
C GLN A 969 -28.65 -24.35 26.66
N ALA A 970 -28.18 -25.30 25.84
CA ALA A 970 -26.80 -25.77 25.88
C ALA A 970 -25.81 -24.72 25.33
N LEU A 971 -26.14 -24.08 24.20
CA LEU A 971 -25.22 -23.15 23.52
C LEU A 971 -25.26 -21.72 24.08
N LEU A 972 -26.37 -21.30 24.68
CA LEU A 972 -26.58 -19.99 25.29
C LEU A 972 -26.52 -20.06 26.82
N ALA A 973 -25.90 -21.11 27.36
CA ALA A 973 -25.85 -21.41 28.79
C ALA A 973 -25.25 -20.29 29.66
N ASN A 974 -24.61 -19.30 29.05
CA ASN A 974 -23.97 -18.16 29.70
C ASN A 974 -24.56 -16.81 29.23
N GLU A 975 -25.76 -16.80 28.63
CA GLU A 975 -26.41 -15.59 28.11
C GLU A 975 -27.80 -15.39 28.73
N PRO A 976 -27.90 -14.79 29.93
CA PRO A 976 -29.15 -14.74 30.70
C PRO A 976 -30.33 -14.13 29.93
N LYS A 977 -30.09 -13.08 29.15
CA LYS A 977 -31.13 -12.45 28.32
C LYS A 977 -31.72 -13.44 27.30
N GLN A 978 -30.88 -14.25 26.67
CA GLN A 978 -31.32 -15.23 25.69
C GLN A 978 -31.98 -16.45 26.34
N LEU A 979 -31.50 -16.88 27.50
CA LEU A 979 -32.14 -17.94 28.29
C LEU A 979 -33.52 -17.53 28.80
N GLN A 980 -33.70 -16.25 29.18
CA GLN A 980 -35.01 -15.72 29.55
C GLN A 980 -35.98 -15.76 28.37
N ILE A 981 -35.54 -15.37 27.17
CA ILE A 981 -36.35 -15.50 25.94
C ILE A 981 -36.69 -16.98 25.69
N ALA A 982 -35.71 -17.88 25.80
CA ALA A 982 -35.92 -19.31 25.62
C ALA A 982 -36.95 -19.87 26.62
N ARG A 983 -36.89 -19.44 27.88
CA ARG A 983 -37.84 -19.84 28.94
C ARG A 983 -39.26 -19.38 28.62
N GLU A 984 -39.41 -18.14 28.16
CA GLU A 984 -40.72 -17.62 27.76
C GLU A 984 -41.31 -18.37 26.56
N LEU A 985 -40.46 -18.77 25.61
CA LEU A 985 -40.86 -19.59 24.47
C LEU A 985 -41.21 -21.02 24.90
N ALA A 986 -40.47 -21.64 25.82
CA ALA A 986 -40.79 -22.95 26.38
C ALA A 986 -42.15 -22.94 27.11
N ARG A 987 -42.44 -21.87 27.86
CA ARG A 987 -43.76 -21.68 28.48
C ARG A 987 -44.88 -21.54 27.45
N LYS A 988 -44.65 -20.82 26.35
CA LYS A 988 -45.63 -20.72 25.25
C LYS A 988 -45.85 -22.04 24.53
N LEU A 989 -44.85 -22.92 24.54
CA LEU A 989 -44.89 -24.25 23.96
C LEU A 989 -45.63 -25.27 24.85
N GLY A 990 -45.73 -25.00 26.16
CA GLY A 990 -46.25 -25.95 27.14
C GLY A 990 -45.22 -27.01 27.57
N ASP A 991 -43.92 -26.75 27.40
CA ASP A 991 -42.83 -27.64 27.84
C ASP A 991 -42.34 -27.22 29.24
N ASP A 992 -43.05 -27.67 30.28
CA ASP A 992 -42.77 -27.31 31.67
C ASP A 992 -41.42 -27.86 32.17
N ASP A 993 -40.94 -28.98 31.62
CA ASP A 993 -39.64 -29.54 31.99
C ASP A 993 -38.50 -28.64 31.49
N LEU A 994 -38.50 -28.31 30.20
CA LEU A 994 -37.52 -27.39 29.64
C LEU A 994 -37.61 -26.00 30.28
N GLY A 995 -38.83 -25.53 30.56
CA GLY A 995 -39.08 -24.28 31.28
C GLY A 995 -38.44 -24.26 32.68
N ARG A 996 -38.52 -25.38 33.42
CA ARG A 996 -37.84 -25.55 34.72
C ARG A 996 -36.33 -25.58 34.57
N ARG A 997 -35.78 -26.41 33.67
CA ARG A 997 -34.33 -26.48 33.44
C ARG A 997 -33.71 -25.13 33.03
N LEU A 998 -34.42 -24.34 32.22
CA LEU A 998 -34.02 -22.98 31.87
C LEU A 998 -34.12 -22.01 33.05
N ALA A 999 -35.15 -22.14 33.89
CA ALA A 999 -35.29 -21.35 35.12
C ALA A 999 -34.20 -21.68 36.15
N ASP A 1000 -33.85 -22.95 36.32
CA ASP A 1000 -32.76 -23.40 37.19
C ASP A 1000 -31.44 -22.81 36.71
N ARG A 1001 -31.15 -22.92 35.41
CA ARG A 1001 -29.94 -22.32 34.82
C ARG A 1001 -29.91 -20.80 34.95
N LEU A 1002 -31.05 -20.12 34.76
CA LEU A 1002 -31.14 -18.67 35.01
C LEU A 1002 -30.88 -18.33 36.48
N THR A 1003 -31.36 -19.16 37.40
CA THR A 1003 -31.13 -19.01 38.85
C THR A 1003 -29.64 -19.17 39.16
N GLU A 1004 -28.97 -20.16 38.57
CA GLU A 1004 -27.50 -20.32 38.66
C GLU A 1004 -26.71 -19.14 38.12
N LEU A 1005 -27.27 -18.36 37.18
CA LEU A 1005 -26.63 -17.17 36.61
C LEU A 1005 -27.08 -15.87 37.28
N THR A 1006 -28.05 -15.92 38.21
CA THR A 1006 -28.57 -14.73 38.88
C THR A 1006 -27.76 -14.51 40.15
N PRO A 1007 -26.83 -13.54 40.18
CA PRO A 1007 -26.05 -13.30 41.38
C PRO A 1007 -26.94 -12.80 42.52
N PRO A 1008 -26.60 -13.09 43.79
CA PRO A 1008 -27.19 -12.35 44.90
C PRO A 1008 -26.85 -10.86 44.76
N PRO A 1009 -27.78 -9.94 45.10
CA PRO A 1009 -27.65 -8.50 44.83
C PRO A 1009 -26.66 -7.80 45.79
N GLN A 1010 -25.38 -8.16 45.70
CA GLN A 1010 -24.37 -7.77 46.70
C GLN A 1010 -23.33 -6.77 46.18
N ALA A 1011 -23.00 -6.75 44.89
CA ALA A 1011 -22.05 -5.77 44.34
C ALA A 1011 -22.16 -5.65 42.81
N LYS A 1012 -22.41 -4.45 42.29
CA LYS A 1012 -22.28 -4.14 40.85
C LYS A 1012 -21.13 -3.16 40.63
N VAL A 1013 -20.01 -3.67 40.12
CA VAL A 1013 -18.76 -2.92 39.98
C VAL A 1013 -18.19 -3.12 38.59
N ARG A 1014 -18.00 -2.02 37.86
CA ARG A 1014 -17.46 -2.05 36.50
C ARG A 1014 -15.97 -1.76 36.50
N PHE A 1015 -15.18 -2.63 35.88
CA PHE A 1015 -13.75 -2.40 35.67
C PHE A 1015 -13.49 -1.72 34.33
N LYS A 1016 -12.47 -0.85 34.29
CA LYS A 1016 -11.96 -0.25 33.06
C LYS A 1016 -11.46 -1.38 32.17
N GLY A 1017 -12.14 -1.61 31.04
CA GLY A 1017 -11.83 -2.76 30.20
C GLY A 1017 -13.08 -3.47 29.69
N GLY A 1018 -14.20 -3.39 30.41
CA GLY A 1018 -15.45 -4.05 30.01
C GLY A 1018 -16.02 -5.07 31.00
N PRO A 1019 -15.21 -5.83 31.78
CA PRO A 1019 -15.74 -6.74 32.79
C PRO A 1019 -16.48 -5.98 33.89
N THR A 1020 -17.65 -6.50 34.27
CA THR A 1020 -18.46 -5.99 35.38
C THR A 1020 -18.69 -7.14 36.35
N LEU A 1021 -18.20 -7.01 37.57
CA LEU A 1021 -18.60 -7.91 38.65
C LEU A 1021 -20.02 -7.52 39.06
N ILE A 1022 -20.99 -8.39 38.84
CA ILE A 1022 -22.41 -8.13 39.11
C ILE A 1022 -22.90 -8.79 40.41
N GLY A 1023 -22.07 -9.64 41.01
CA GLY A 1023 -22.21 -10.13 42.38
C GLY A 1023 -21.19 -11.21 42.70
N TYR A 1024 -21.27 -11.74 43.91
CA TYR A 1024 -20.41 -12.80 44.41
C TYR A 1024 -21.15 -13.65 45.43
N GLU A 1025 -20.73 -14.89 45.60
CA GLU A 1025 -21.12 -15.76 46.71
C GLU A 1025 -19.87 -16.24 47.42
N ILE A 1026 -19.89 -16.16 48.74
CA ILE A 1026 -18.85 -16.69 49.61
C ILE A 1026 -19.54 -17.58 50.63
N ASP A 1027 -18.98 -18.78 50.85
CA ASP A 1027 -19.53 -19.68 51.85
C ASP A 1027 -19.38 -19.05 53.24
N GLN A 1028 -20.51 -18.70 53.87
CA GLN A 1028 -20.54 -18.07 55.19
C GLN A 1028 -20.59 -19.09 56.32
N THR A 1029 -20.56 -20.39 56.02
CA THR A 1029 -20.42 -21.40 57.07
C THR A 1029 -19.08 -21.18 57.79
N PRO A 1030 -19.05 -21.18 59.15
CA PRO A 1030 -17.81 -21.00 59.89
C PRO A 1030 -16.80 -22.07 59.48
N THR A 1031 -15.81 -21.68 58.69
CA THR A 1031 -14.73 -22.57 58.26
C THR A 1031 -13.58 -22.46 59.24
N ASN A 1032 -13.30 -23.54 59.98
CA ASN A 1032 -12.08 -23.65 60.77
C ASN A 1032 -10.85 -23.46 59.87
N SER A 1033 -9.81 -22.80 60.40
CA SER A 1033 -8.49 -22.66 59.79
C SER A 1033 -8.00 -24.00 59.21
N GLY A 1034 -7.52 -23.99 57.96
CA GLY A 1034 -7.13 -25.20 57.22
C GLY A 1034 -8.17 -25.77 56.25
N ARG A 1035 -9.38 -25.19 56.15
CA ARG A 1035 -10.38 -25.55 55.14
C ARG A 1035 -10.34 -24.60 53.94
N SER A 1036 -10.81 -25.06 52.78
CA SER A 1036 -10.96 -24.21 51.59
C SER A 1036 -12.26 -23.40 51.67
N LEU A 1037 -12.15 -22.08 51.51
CA LEU A 1037 -13.28 -21.16 51.39
C LEU A 1037 -13.69 -21.07 49.91
N ARG A 1038 -14.92 -21.48 49.60
CA ARG A 1038 -15.45 -21.42 48.23
C ARG A 1038 -15.90 -20.00 47.90
N LEU A 1039 -15.37 -19.45 46.81
CA LEU A 1039 -15.71 -18.15 46.27
C LEU A 1039 -16.27 -18.32 44.85
N ARG A 1040 -17.46 -17.77 44.61
CA ARG A 1040 -18.04 -17.65 43.25
C ARG A 1040 -18.17 -16.20 42.87
N LEU A 1041 -17.66 -15.83 41.70
CA LEU A 1041 -17.70 -14.48 41.17
C LEU A 1041 -18.53 -14.43 39.89
N TYR A 1042 -19.50 -13.53 39.83
CA TYR A 1042 -20.39 -13.39 38.69
C TYR A 1042 -19.96 -12.21 37.81
N TRP A 1043 -19.48 -12.52 36.61
CA TRP A 1043 -18.90 -11.55 35.69
C TRP A 1043 -19.80 -11.34 34.47
N LEU A 1044 -20.26 -10.12 34.26
CA LEU A 1044 -20.95 -9.68 33.04
C LEU A 1044 -20.02 -8.86 32.17
N PHE A 1045 -19.93 -9.20 30.89
CA PHE A 1045 -19.04 -8.53 29.95
C PHE A 1045 -19.83 -7.60 29.04
N ALA A 1046 -19.75 -6.29 29.26
CA ALA A 1046 -20.46 -5.32 28.40
C ALA A 1046 -19.80 -5.18 27.02
N ARG A 1047 -18.51 -5.49 26.92
CA ARG A 1047 -17.70 -5.52 25.71
C ARG A 1047 -16.63 -6.60 25.87
N GLN A 1048 -16.09 -7.10 24.76
CA GLN A 1048 -14.97 -8.05 24.78
C GLN A 1048 -13.76 -7.40 25.47
N PRO A 1049 -13.18 -8.04 26.50
CA PRO A 1049 -11.95 -7.55 27.14
C PRO A 1049 -10.79 -7.42 26.16
N GLU A 1050 -10.00 -6.36 26.28
CA GLU A 1050 -8.85 -6.09 25.40
C GLU A 1050 -7.64 -6.98 25.72
N ARG A 1051 -7.62 -7.57 26.91
CA ARG A 1051 -6.53 -8.39 27.44
C ARG A 1051 -7.09 -9.58 28.20
N ASP A 1052 -6.28 -10.61 28.31
CA ASP A 1052 -6.53 -11.71 29.23
C ASP A 1052 -6.08 -11.27 30.63
N TYR A 1053 -7.06 -11.06 31.54
CA TYR A 1053 -6.81 -10.61 32.90
C TYR A 1053 -6.82 -11.79 33.88
N HIS A 1054 -6.01 -11.70 34.93
CA HIS A 1054 -6.08 -12.57 36.09
C HIS A 1054 -7.02 -12.00 37.13
N VAL A 1055 -7.74 -12.88 37.79
CA VAL A 1055 -8.54 -12.51 38.95
C VAL A 1055 -7.68 -12.78 40.17
N SER A 1056 -7.35 -11.72 40.90
CA SER A 1056 -6.68 -11.86 42.19
C SER A 1056 -7.70 -11.60 43.30
N ALA A 1057 -7.79 -12.54 44.22
CA ALA A 1057 -8.63 -12.49 45.39
C ALA A 1057 -7.74 -12.56 46.63
N ARG A 1058 -7.90 -11.60 47.54
CA ARG A 1058 -7.12 -11.50 48.78
C ARG A 1058 -8.05 -11.39 49.97
N LEU A 1059 -7.70 -12.04 51.07
CA LEU A 1059 -8.33 -11.79 52.37
C LEU A 1059 -7.43 -10.83 53.17
N GLU A 1060 -8.00 -9.69 53.59
CA GLU A 1060 -7.35 -8.67 54.41
C GLU A 1060 -7.98 -8.64 55.81
N GLY A 1061 -7.23 -9.12 56.81
CA GLY A 1061 -7.57 -9.09 58.24
C GLY A 1061 -6.29 -8.99 59.08
N PRO A 1062 -6.20 -9.66 60.24
CA PRO A 1062 -4.96 -9.70 61.03
C PRO A 1062 -3.78 -10.32 60.27
N THR A 1063 -4.06 -11.29 59.37
CA THR A 1063 -3.11 -11.81 58.39
C THR A 1063 -3.60 -11.55 56.97
N ARG A 1064 -2.69 -11.64 56.00
CA ARG A 1064 -2.96 -11.41 54.58
C ARG A 1064 -2.74 -12.70 53.80
N ILE A 1065 -3.74 -13.11 53.03
CA ILE A 1065 -3.66 -14.24 52.11
C ILE A 1065 -3.96 -13.77 50.70
N ASP A 1066 -3.02 -13.99 49.78
CA ASP A 1066 -3.13 -13.62 48.37
C ASP A 1066 -3.37 -14.88 47.53
N LEU A 1067 -4.49 -14.93 46.80
CA LEU A 1067 -4.70 -15.87 45.72
C LEU A 1067 -4.74 -15.09 44.40
N SER A 1068 -3.99 -15.56 43.42
CA SER A 1068 -4.11 -15.09 42.04
C SER A 1068 -4.33 -16.32 41.17
N HIS A 1069 -5.46 -16.37 40.48
CA HIS A 1069 -5.78 -17.46 39.56
C HIS A 1069 -6.14 -16.92 38.18
N ARG A 1070 -5.91 -17.77 37.17
CA ARG A 1070 -6.41 -17.51 35.82
C ARG A 1070 -7.93 -17.62 35.85
N PHE A 1071 -8.61 -16.69 35.20
CA PHE A 1071 -10.06 -16.70 35.07
C PHE A 1071 -10.61 -18.10 34.73
N MET A 1072 -11.63 -18.56 35.46
CA MET A 1072 -12.22 -19.91 35.31
C MET A 1072 -11.19 -21.03 35.46
N GLY A 1073 -10.21 -20.89 36.35
CA GLY A 1073 -9.10 -21.84 36.50
C GLY A 1073 -8.24 -22.00 35.24
N GLY A 1074 -8.27 -21.02 34.32
CA GLY A 1074 -7.58 -21.08 33.02
C GLY A 1074 -8.33 -21.86 31.93
N LEU A 1075 -9.57 -22.29 32.17
CA LEU A 1075 -10.42 -22.94 31.16
C LEU A 1075 -10.86 -21.97 30.06
N GLN A 1076 -10.99 -20.68 30.39
CA GLN A 1076 -11.42 -19.64 29.46
C GLN A 1076 -10.54 -18.40 29.61
N ARG A 1077 -10.12 -17.84 28.48
CA ARG A 1077 -9.40 -16.55 28.46
C ARG A 1077 -10.42 -15.41 28.44
N MET A 1078 -10.20 -14.37 29.26
CA MET A 1078 -11.14 -13.25 29.35
C MET A 1078 -11.28 -12.50 28.02
N ASP A 1079 -10.19 -12.38 27.26
CA ASP A 1079 -10.18 -11.72 25.95
C ASP A 1079 -10.97 -12.45 24.86
N ARG A 1080 -11.46 -13.67 25.13
CA ARG A 1080 -12.34 -14.44 24.24
C ARG A 1080 -13.80 -14.41 24.67
N VAL A 1081 -14.14 -13.72 25.76
CA VAL A 1081 -15.50 -13.63 26.27
C VAL A 1081 -16.30 -12.64 25.42
N LEU A 1082 -17.47 -13.08 24.94
CA LEU A 1082 -18.30 -12.27 24.07
C LEU A 1082 -19.12 -11.24 24.88
N PRO A 1083 -19.41 -10.07 24.29
CA PRO A 1083 -20.35 -9.11 24.87
C PRO A 1083 -21.70 -9.77 25.23
N GLY A 1084 -22.19 -9.47 26.44
CA GLY A 1084 -23.44 -9.98 26.99
C GLY A 1084 -23.31 -11.32 27.72
N GLN A 1085 -22.16 -11.99 27.69
CA GLN A 1085 -21.95 -13.22 28.44
C GLN A 1085 -21.83 -12.94 29.94
N LEU A 1086 -22.48 -13.80 30.72
CA LEU A 1086 -22.37 -13.91 32.16
C LEU A 1086 -21.60 -15.18 32.48
N LEU A 1087 -20.46 -15.03 33.13
CA LEU A 1087 -19.60 -16.15 33.52
C LEU A 1087 -19.49 -16.24 35.04
N VAL A 1088 -19.50 -17.46 35.55
CA VAL A 1088 -19.41 -17.76 36.98
C VAL A 1088 -18.04 -18.35 37.25
N ASP A 1089 -17.14 -17.53 37.80
CA ASP A 1089 -15.78 -17.92 38.16
C ASP A 1089 -15.78 -18.52 39.57
N GLU A 1090 -15.66 -19.84 39.66
CA GLU A 1090 -15.58 -20.57 40.91
C GLU A 1090 -14.12 -20.84 41.27
N THR A 1091 -13.71 -20.38 42.45
CA THR A 1091 -12.37 -20.61 42.98
C THR A 1091 -12.43 -20.99 44.45
N SER A 1092 -11.43 -21.73 44.91
CA SER A 1092 -11.31 -22.17 46.30
C SER A 1092 -10.08 -21.51 46.92
N LEU A 1093 -10.28 -20.77 48.00
CA LEU A 1093 -9.22 -20.13 48.78
C LEU A 1093 -8.81 -21.09 49.90
N GLU A 1094 -7.61 -21.66 49.84
CA GLU A 1094 -7.09 -22.47 50.95
C GLU A 1094 -6.70 -21.57 52.13
N LEU A 1095 -7.41 -21.71 53.25
CA LEU A 1095 -7.10 -20.97 54.47
C LEU A 1095 -5.96 -21.67 55.22
N ALA A 1096 -4.97 -20.90 55.68
CA ALA A 1096 -3.88 -21.45 56.47
C ALA A 1096 -4.39 -22.03 57.81
N HIS A 1097 -3.74 -23.08 58.32
CA HIS A 1097 -4.13 -23.72 59.59
C HIS A 1097 -3.96 -22.81 60.82
N ASP A 1098 -3.09 -21.82 60.73
CA ASP A 1098 -2.74 -20.86 61.78
C ASP A 1098 -3.40 -19.49 61.58
N MET A 1099 -4.39 -19.39 60.69
CA MET A 1099 -5.10 -18.14 60.43
C MET A 1099 -5.85 -17.68 61.70
N PRO A 1100 -5.57 -16.48 62.23
CA PRO A 1100 -6.20 -16.02 63.46
C PRO A 1100 -7.69 -15.71 63.26
N GLU A 1101 -8.48 -15.97 64.29
CA GLU A 1101 -9.91 -15.65 64.35
C GLU A 1101 -10.12 -14.14 64.11
N GLY A 1102 -11.15 -13.77 63.36
CA GLY A 1102 -11.44 -12.37 63.08
C GLY A 1102 -12.21 -12.10 61.79
N LEU A 1103 -12.50 -10.81 61.55
CA LEU A 1103 -13.17 -10.34 60.34
C LEU A 1103 -12.13 -10.07 59.24
N TYR A 1104 -12.27 -10.75 58.11
CA TYR A 1104 -11.40 -10.60 56.94
C TYR A 1104 -12.18 -10.00 55.78
N SER A 1105 -11.76 -8.85 55.25
CA SER A 1105 -12.34 -8.27 54.05
C SER A 1105 -11.84 -8.96 52.78
N LEU A 1106 -12.72 -9.27 51.83
CA LEU A 1106 -12.32 -9.83 50.54
C LEU A 1106 -11.94 -8.69 49.59
N VAL A 1107 -10.70 -8.66 49.13
CA VAL A 1107 -10.18 -7.69 48.17
C VAL A 1107 -9.98 -8.36 46.81
N LEU A 1108 -10.70 -7.89 45.80
CA LEU A 1108 -10.61 -8.37 44.43
C LEU A 1108 -9.87 -7.35 43.54
N SER A 1109 -8.96 -7.83 42.70
CA SER A 1109 -8.37 -7.04 41.61
C SER A 1109 -8.38 -7.84 40.30
N LEU A 1110 -8.46 -7.13 39.18
CA LEU A 1110 -8.22 -7.68 37.85
C LEU A 1110 -6.84 -7.23 37.40
N ASP A 1111 -5.89 -8.15 37.40
CA ASP A 1111 -4.48 -7.87 37.11
C ASP A 1111 -4.14 -8.27 35.68
N GLU A 1112 -3.28 -7.48 35.02
CA GLU A 1112 -2.71 -7.89 33.74
C GLU A 1112 -1.82 -9.13 33.94
N ASN A 1113 -1.84 -10.08 32.98
CA ASN A 1113 -1.12 -11.37 33.01
C ASN A 1113 0.42 -11.25 32.92
N VAL A 1114 1.00 -10.25 33.58
CA VAL A 1114 2.44 -9.98 33.64
C VAL A 1114 2.83 -9.91 35.11
N LYS A 1115 3.96 -10.49 35.51
CA LYS A 1115 4.50 -10.29 36.87
C LYS A 1115 4.67 -8.78 37.11
N GLY A 1116 3.89 -8.22 38.04
CA GLY A 1116 3.84 -6.78 38.30
C GLY A 1116 2.91 -5.99 37.35
N GLY A 1117 2.01 -6.67 36.65
CA GLY A 1117 0.98 -6.07 35.81
C GLY A 1117 0.10 -5.08 36.56
N ARG A 1118 -0.42 -4.07 35.86
CA ARG A 1118 -1.27 -3.05 36.51
C ARG A 1118 -2.66 -3.60 36.72
N SER A 1119 -3.18 -3.51 37.94
CA SER A 1119 -4.58 -3.79 38.22
C SER A 1119 -5.48 -2.78 37.50
N LEU A 1120 -6.59 -3.27 36.94
CA LEU A 1120 -7.62 -2.44 36.32
C LEU A 1120 -8.25 -1.51 37.34
N VAL A 1121 -8.50 -0.28 36.91
CA VAL A 1121 -9.20 0.71 37.73
C VAL A 1121 -10.70 0.45 37.67
N VAL A 1122 -11.37 0.50 38.82
CA VAL A 1122 -12.82 0.49 38.94
C VAL A 1122 -13.38 1.79 38.36
N GLN A 1123 -14.28 1.70 37.38
CA GLN A 1123 -14.90 2.85 36.72
C GLN A 1123 -16.10 3.39 37.49
N ASP A 1124 -16.97 2.49 37.97
CA ASP A 1124 -18.28 2.84 38.54
C ASP A 1124 -18.41 2.29 39.97
N GLY A 1125 -19.20 2.99 40.82
CA GLY A 1125 -19.53 2.60 42.19
C GLY A 1125 -18.72 3.34 43.27
N ASN A 1126 -18.94 3.01 44.55
CA ASN A 1126 -18.28 3.65 45.70
C ASN A 1126 -16.74 3.49 45.73
N MET A 1127 -16.21 2.63 44.85
CA MET A 1127 -14.79 2.33 44.71
C MET A 1127 -14.20 2.88 43.41
N ALA A 1128 -14.92 3.73 42.67
CA ALA A 1128 -14.45 4.35 41.43
C ALA A 1128 -13.08 5.03 41.63
N GLY A 1129 -12.16 4.80 40.70
CA GLY A 1129 -10.78 5.28 40.76
C GLY A 1129 -9.81 4.38 41.54
N ARG A 1130 -10.30 3.41 42.34
CA ARG A 1130 -9.44 2.42 43.00
C ARG A 1130 -9.06 1.28 42.05
N ARG A 1131 -7.98 0.58 42.38
CA ARG A 1131 -7.43 -0.56 41.61
C ARG A 1131 -7.89 -1.93 42.11
N PHE A 1132 -8.62 -1.94 43.21
CA PHE A 1132 -9.15 -3.12 43.85
C PHE A 1132 -10.54 -2.79 44.40
N LEU A 1133 -11.33 -3.84 44.59
CA LEU A 1133 -12.67 -3.82 45.15
C LEU A 1133 -12.63 -4.54 46.49
N THR A 1134 -13.00 -3.84 47.56
CA THR A 1134 -13.18 -4.44 48.88
C THR A 1134 -14.64 -4.82 49.03
N LEU A 1135 -14.89 -6.10 49.24
CA LEU A 1135 -16.19 -6.70 49.47
C LEU A 1135 -16.36 -7.01 50.97
N PRO A 1136 -17.60 -6.96 51.51
CA PRO A 1136 -17.92 -7.39 52.86
C PRO A 1136 -17.25 -8.71 53.23
N GLY A 1137 -16.62 -8.71 54.41
CA GLY A 1137 -15.72 -9.76 54.86
C GLY A 1137 -16.38 -11.03 55.40
N VAL A 1138 -15.58 -12.08 55.55
CA VAL A 1138 -15.94 -13.34 56.22
C VAL A 1138 -15.42 -13.31 57.65
N SER A 1139 -16.24 -13.74 58.61
CA SER A 1139 -15.78 -13.96 59.98
C SER A 1139 -15.19 -15.35 60.08
N LEU A 1140 -13.91 -15.45 60.41
CA LEU A 1140 -13.29 -16.72 60.77
C LEU A 1140 -13.47 -16.94 62.27
N PRO A 1141 -14.08 -18.08 62.66
CA PRO A 1141 -14.38 -18.40 64.05
C PRO A 1141 -13.14 -18.74 64.85
#